data_AF-D2B9A8-F1
#
_entry.id   AF-D2B9A8-F1
#
_cell.length_a   1.000
_cell.length_b   1.000
_cell.length_c   1.000
_cell.angle_alpha   90.00
_cell.angle_beta   90.00
_cell.angle_gamma   90.00
#
_symmetry.space_group_name_H-M   'P 1'
#
loop_
_entity.id
_entity.type
_entity.pdbx_description
1 polymer ?
#
loop_
_entity_poly.entity_id
_entity_poly.type
_entity_poly.pdbx_seq_one_letter_code
_entity_poly.pdbx_strand_id
1 'polypeptide(L)'
;MAGSSPSPPGDGSRGPDGDPSGLTPAKLREIALTALIGGGVTALFTLLVEGMRALGTGLTLLISAVIGLAVAVLLTLGHFSRFLRRLLEPVKRVVTRRRAAATAGTGGPDRPPSRRRQRLERAVLRLSAGYVGVLLGAAVVMVPWGAVKGGAWLSHRIQPPDCERPLELRVITAPENVLALRESVALFIRSRLVDGCAPYAISVGVAPSIGELAYALGDNWYRDDVRQEGGEPFRRLYGPRADAWIATSTGEADLVSDEMRAGGATLRIGPAVASDRLVIGMISGRAEDIRERLPLERPGSHSLRDLWTAIRSEAGMSVSYPQPELSTAGLAAVSDLLLLDGEADGTADGEADDAADDVVDREQRGIVAESVSSLLCQFKTAAQGTGGENLARSLAVVVPFHSLTDYNNGRFNDPRCPEGASSGRNKLREFSSPGLSRLDYPFVTIDWPKERSGERAAGLDLLRGWLTTHPLFGDGAGGRPETGAAVRGLKDLRDAQNEFFDLLPRVDAEIALDVSGSMAAPPRSLLVRLREAFPDVKPVITPRDDLTLSSFSRVGGKTRVRELQPSVSREEFDELTKSVIGATGRGSDAPVSDMIMNLNGRAGSPGRALVVVTDGGVFDNERPGESVGRTLARASHVTDLYVLALGDNGCDRSPPRRGKYRACVETGTDMQQALRHLISSMRGEARR
;
A
#
# COMPACT_ATOMS: atom_id res chain seq x y z
N MET A 1 6.55 -1.92 51.08
CA MET A 1 7.82 -1.19 50.89
C MET A 1 7.69 -0.39 49.60
N ALA A 2 7.73 0.93 49.74
CA ALA A 2 7.56 1.88 48.64
C ALA A 2 8.87 2.03 47.85
N GLY A 3 8.78 2.05 46.52
CA GLY A 3 9.91 2.24 45.61
C GLY A 3 9.49 3.15 44.46
N SER A 4 9.85 4.42 44.60
CA SER A 4 9.64 5.54 43.68
C SER A 4 10.52 5.42 42.42
N SER A 5 9.92 5.61 41.25
CA SER A 5 10.64 5.79 39.97
C SER A 5 10.79 7.29 39.64
N PRO A 6 11.95 7.76 39.15
CA PRO A 6 12.15 9.16 38.79
C PRO A 6 11.71 9.46 37.34
N SER A 7 11.11 10.63 37.14
CA SER A 7 10.75 11.20 35.84
C SER A 7 11.96 11.85 35.15
N PRO A 8 12.03 11.86 33.80
CA PRO A 8 13.10 12.52 33.04
C PRO A 8 12.88 14.05 32.91
N PRO A 9 13.93 14.83 32.61
CA PRO A 9 13.91 16.29 32.64
C PRO A 9 13.17 16.90 31.45
N GLY A 10 12.37 17.92 31.74
CA GLY A 10 11.61 18.70 30.76
C GLY A 10 12.49 19.66 29.97
N ASP A 11 12.21 19.71 28.68
CA ASP A 11 12.87 20.55 27.68
C ASP A 11 12.32 21.98 27.74
N GLY A 12 13.23 22.96 27.77
CA GLY A 12 12.91 24.38 27.98
C GLY A 12 12.72 25.12 26.67
N SER A 13 11.47 25.44 26.32
CA SER A 13 11.15 26.43 25.28
C SER A 13 10.75 27.77 25.91
N ARG A 14 11.62 28.78 25.75
CA ARG A 14 11.39 30.19 26.10
C ARG A 14 10.16 30.75 25.36
N GLY A 15 9.13 31.18 26.11
CA GLY A 15 8.10 32.08 25.61
C GLY A 15 8.53 33.55 25.77
N PRO A 16 8.09 34.48 24.90
CA PRO A 16 8.39 35.89 25.03
C PRO A 16 7.44 36.54 26.05
N ASP A 17 7.99 36.99 27.18
CA ASP A 17 7.30 37.84 28.15
C ASP A 17 7.07 39.24 27.55
N GLY A 18 5.83 39.49 27.12
CA GLY A 18 5.33 40.81 26.75
C GLY A 18 4.53 41.42 27.90
N ASP A 19 5.11 42.43 28.55
CA ASP A 19 4.55 43.22 29.65
C ASP A 19 3.23 43.92 29.24
N PRO A 20 2.07 43.65 29.89
CA PRO A 20 0.76 44.13 29.47
C PRO A 20 0.36 45.48 30.11
N SER A 21 1.29 46.43 30.19
CA SER A 21 1.09 47.70 30.92
C SER A 21 0.97 48.95 30.02
N GLY A 22 0.35 48.81 28.84
CA GLY A 22 0.25 49.89 27.84
C GLY A 22 -1.14 50.45 27.50
N LEU A 23 -2.21 50.06 28.20
CA LEU A 23 -3.57 50.52 27.87
C LEU A 23 -4.03 51.67 28.77
N THR A 24 -4.13 52.87 28.18
CA THR A 24 -4.65 54.05 28.88
C THR A 24 -6.13 53.85 29.28
N PRO A 25 -6.60 54.44 30.39
CA PRO A 25 -7.98 54.28 30.87
C PRO A 25 -9.05 54.67 29.83
N ALA A 26 -8.70 55.55 28.88
CA ALA A 26 -9.56 55.94 27.78
C ALA A 26 -9.79 54.79 26.77
N LYS A 27 -8.74 54.03 26.41
CA LYS A 27 -8.87 52.86 25.54
C LYS A 27 -9.62 51.72 26.22
N LEU A 28 -9.44 51.53 27.52
CA LEU A 28 -10.20 50.52 28.28
C LEU A 28 -11.69 50.85 28.32
N ARG A 29 -12.07 52.12 28.46
CA ARG A 29 -13.48 52.55 28.36
C ARG A 29 -14.05 52.37 26.96
N GLU A 30 -13.26 52.63 25.93
CA GLU A 30 -13.69 52.43 24.54
C GLU A 30 -13.89 50.94 24.24
N ILE A 31 -12.95 50.07 24.65
CA ILE A 31 -13.08 48.61 24.50
C ILE A 31 -14.28 48.08 25.30
N ALA A 32 -14.47 48.52 26.55
CA ALA A 32 -15.60 48.11 27.37
C ALA A 32 -16.94 48.57 26.78
N LEU A 33 -17.03 49.79 26.26
CA LEU A 33 -18.24 50.30 25.58
C LEU A 33 -18.53 49.49 24.31
N THR A 34 -17.50 49.17 23.53
CA THR A 34 -17.64 48.39 22.30
C THR A 34 -18.06 46.94 22.60
N ALA A 35 -17.53 46.36 23.68
CA ALA A 35 -17.92 45.04 24.16
C ALA A 35 -19.34 45.01 24.73
N LEU A 36 -19.78 46.05 25.43
CA LEU A 36 -21.15 46.17 25.94
C LEU A 36 -22.18 46.35 24.80
N ILE A 37 -21.84 47.17 23.80
CA ILE A 37 -22.67 47.34 22.61
C ILE A 37 -22.70 46.03 21.81
N GLY A 38 -21.55 45.38 21.61
CA GLY A 38 -21.47 44.09 20.92
C GLY A 38 -22.24 42.98 21.65
N GLY A 39 -22.08 42.87 22.97
CA GLY A 39 -22.80 41.88 23.79
C GLY A 39 -24.31 42.14 23.82
N GLY A 40 -24.73 43.39 23.95
CA GLY A 40 -26.13 43.79 23.94
C GLY A 40 -26.82 43.53 22.59
N VAL A 41 -26.15 43.87 21.48
CA VAL A 41 -26.65 43.57 20.12
C VAL A 41 -26.72 42.07 19.88
N THR A 42 -25.72 41.30 20.33
CA THR A 42 -25.72 39.84 20.16
C THR A 42 -26.84 39.19 20.97
N ALA A 43 -27.03 39.58 22.23
CA ALA A 43 -28.10 39.07 23.09
C ALA A 43 -29.52 39.42 22.59
N LEU A 44 -29.69 40.65 22.09
CA LEU A 44 -30.94 41.07 21.45
C LEU A 44 -31.20 40.24 20.19
N PHE A 45 -30.16 39.94 19.41
CA PHE A 45 -30.28 39.14 18.19
C PHE A 45 -30.59 37.67 18.48
N THR A 46 -30.01 37.05 19.50
CA THR A 46 -30.37 35.68 19.91
C THR A 46 -31.79 35.58 20.42
N LEU A 47 -32.25 36.52 21.26
CA LEU A 47 -33.65 36.57 21.72
C LEU A 47 -34.63 36.78 20.57
N LEU A 48 -34.25 37.58 19.57
CA LEU A 48 -35.05 37.79 18.37
C LEU A 48 -35.12 36.52 17.51
N VAL A 49 -34.00 35.79 17.35
CA VAL A 49 -33.93 34.55 16.57
C VAL A 49 -34.69 33.40 17.25
N GLU A 50 -34.62 33.27 18.57
CA GLU A 50 -35.40 32.28 19.32
C GLU A 50 -36.90 32.59 19.27
N GLY A 51 -37.29 33.86 19.42
CA GLY A 51 -38.68 34.28 19.23
C GLY A 51 -39.19 34.02 17.80
N MET A 52 -38.35 34.22 16.79
CA MET A 52 -38.69 33.95 15.39
C MET A 52 -38.83 32.45 15.07
N ARG A 53 -38.10 31.56 15.76
CA ARG A 53 -38.26 30.10 15.59
C ARG A 53 -39.59 29.58 16.16
N ALA A 54 -40.10 30.18 17.24
CA ALA A 54 -41.35 29.77 17.86
C ALA A 54 -42.60 30.17 17.05
N LEU A 55 -42.51 31.17 16.17
CA LEU A 55 -43.68 31.81 15.53
C LEU A 55 -44.02 31.27 14.13
N GLY A 56 -43.23 30.33 13.58
CA GLY A 56 -43.45 29.75 12.25
C GLY A 56 -43.12 30.72 11.10
N THR A 57 -42.61 30.17 9.99
CA THR A 57 -42.04 30.94 8.87
C THR A 57 -42.99 31.98 8.27
N GLY A 58 -44.29 31.69 8.23
CA GLY A 58 -45.33 32.59 7.72
C GLY A 58 -45.52 33.85 8.59
N LEU A 59 -45.49 33.72 9.92
CA LEU A 59 -45.71 34.86 10.81
C LEU A 59 -44.49 35.78 10.87
N THR A 60 -43.28 35.22 10.80
CA THR A 60 -42.03 35.99 10.71
C THR A 60 -41.96 36.87 9.47
N LEU A 61 -42.43 36.37 8.31
CA LEU A 61 -42.50 37.17 7.09
C LEU A 61 -43.54 38.30 7.21
N LEU A 62 -44.68 38.01 7.84
CA LEU A 62 -45.73 39.02 8.08
C LEU A 62 -45.25 40.12 9.04
N ILE A 63 -44.61 39.77 10.15
CA ILE A 63 -44.05 40.73 11.12
C ILE A 63 -42.96 41.57 10.46
N SER A 64 -42.08 40.97 9.66
CA SER A 64 -41.01 41.67 8.94
C SER A 64 -41.58 42.66 7.92
N ALA A 65 -42.64 42.28 7.20
CA ALA A 65 -43.34 43.16 6.27
C ALA A 65 -44.02 44.34 6.98
N VAL A 66 -44.65 44.10 8.14
CA VAL A 66 -45.27 45.15 8.96
C VAL A 66 -44.23 46.11 9.53
N ILE A 67 -43.10 45.61 10.03
CA ILE A 67 -41.99 46.46 10.52
C ILE A 67 -41.40 47.27 9.37
N GLY A 68 -41.18 46.65 8.20
CA GLY A 68 -40.72 47.34 6.99
C GLY A 68 -41.66 48.47 6.56
N LEU A 69 -42.97 48.21 6.56
CA LEU A 69 -44.00 49.21 6.26
C LEU A 69 -44.03 50.33 7.30
N ALA A 70 -43.94 50.00 8.59
CA ALA A 70 -43.93 50.98 9.69
C ALA A 70 -42.70 51.89 9.62
N VAL A 71 -41.52 51.34 9.30
CA VAL A 71 -40.29 52.12 9.11
C VAL A 71 -40.40 53.01 7.87
N ALA A 72 -40.95 52.51 6.75
CA ALA A 72 -41.20 53.33 5.57
C ALA A 72 -42.18 54.49 5.85
N VAL A 73 -43.24 54.22 6.61
CA VAL A 73 -44.22 55.24 7.06
C VAL A 73 -43.56 56.26 8.01
N LEU A 74 -42.73 55.81 8.96
CA LEU A 74 -41.95 56.70 9.84
C LEU A 74 -40.91 57.55 9.10
N LEU A 75 -40.35 57.03 8.01
CA LEU A 75 -39.41 57.76 7.15
C LEU A 75 -40.11 58.80 6.26
N THR A 76 -41.37 58.56 5.87
CA THR A 76 -42.18 59.50 5.07
C THR A 76 -42.87 60.57 5.92
N LEU A 77 -43.27 60.25 7.15
CA LEU A 77 -43.72 61.22 8.15
C LEU A 77 -42.50 62.04 8.62
N GLY A 78 -42.40 63.28 8.14
CA GLY A 78 -41.21 64.15 8.24
C GLY A 78 -40.60 64.42 9.62
N HIS A 79 -41.10 63.81 10.70
CA HIS A 79 -40.50 63.83 12.04
C HIS A 79 -39.13 63.15 12.10
N PHE A 80 -38.93 62.00 11.44
CA PHE A 80 -37.63 61.31 11.45
C PHE A 80 -36.56 62.12 10.69
N SER A 81 -36.94 62.86 9.65
CA SER A 81 -36.03 63.79 8.95
C SER A 81 -35.52 64.91 9.86
N ARG A 82 -36.33 65.36 10.84
CA ARG A 82 -35.92 66.37 11.83
C ARG A 82 -34.99 65.76 12.88
N PHE A 83 -35.23 64.51 13.29
CA PHE A 83 -34.36 63.79 14.21
C PHE A 83 -32.98 63.51 13.59
N LEU A 84 -32.93 63.01 12.35
CA LEU A 84 -31.70 62.83 11.58
C LEU A 84 -30.92 64.14 11.37
N ARG A 85 -31.61 65.26 11.14
CA ARG A 85 -30.96 66.59 11.09
C ARG A 85 -30.27 66.95 12.41
N ARG A 86 -30.94 66.73 13.55
CA ARG A 86 -30.35 66.98 14.88
C ARG A 86 -29.16 66.07 15.18
N LEU A 87 -29.22 64.80 14.75
CA LEU A 87 -28.15 63.81 14.95
C LEU A 87 -26.93 64.08 14.06
N LEU A 88 -27.13 64.64 12.86
CA LEU A 88 -26.06 64.97 11.91
C LEU A 88 -25.48 66.38 12.11
N GLU A 89 -26.09 67.22 12.95
CA GLU A 89 -25.61 68.56 13.32
C GLU A 89 -24.15 68.58 13.82
N PRO A 90 -23.69 67.67 14.73
CA PRO A 90 -22.29 67.65 15.18
C PRO A 90 -21.31 67.27 14.06
N VAL A 91 -21.69 66.34 13.18
CA VAL A 91 -20.86 65.94 12.02
C VAL A 91 -20.72 67.12 11.05
N LYS A 92 -21.80 67.88 10.85
CA LYS A 92 -21.80 69.08 10.02
C LYS A 92 -20.84 70.15 10.56
N ARG A 93 -20.75 70.32 11.90
CA ARG A 93 -19.81 71.25 12.56
C ARG A 93 -18.35 70.83 12.40
N VAL A 94 -18.06 69.53 12.38
CA VAL A 94 -16.70 69.01 12.14
C VAL A 94 -16.29 69.22 10.69
N VAL A 95 -17.20 68.99 9.74
CA VAL A 95 -16.95 69.17 8.31
C VAL A 95 -16.81 70.65 7.93
N THR A 96 -17.59 71.56 8.54
CA THR A 96 -17.45 73.00 8.30
C THR A 96 -16.17 73.58 8.92
N ARG A 97 -15.73 73.09 10.10
CA ARG A 97 -14.42 73.45 10.67
C ARG A 97 -13.25 72.99 9.80
N ARG A 98 -13.31 71.77 9.24
CA ARG A 98 -12.26 71.28 8.31
C ARG A 98 -12.25 72.04 6.98
N ARG A 99 -13.41 72.49 6.48
CA ARG A 99 -13.48 73.33 5.27
C ARG A 99 -12.98 74.75 5.51
N ALA A 100 -13.30 75.36 6.66
CA ALA A 100 -12.80 76.70 7.01
C ALA A 100 -11.26 76.71 7.18
N ALA A 101 -10.68 75.62 7.70
CA ALA A 101 -9.23 75.45 7.76
C ALA A 101 -8.58 75.21 6.38
N ALA A 102 -9.30 74.63 5.42
CA ALA A 102 -8.79 74.39 4.06
C ALA A 102 -8.89 75.62 3.13
N THR A 103 -9.75 76.60 3.43
CA THR A 103 -9.93 77.82 2.62
C THR A 103 -9.11 79.02 3.09
N ALA A 104 -8.34 78.93 4.18
CA ALA A 104 -7.47 79.99 4.64
C ALA A 104 -6.18 80.17 3.80
N GLY A 105 -5.94 79.34 2.79
CA GLY A 105 -4.68 79.32 2.01
C GLY A 105 -4.74 79.93 0.60
N THR A 106 -5.89 80.37 0.09
CA THR A 106 -5.97 80.88 -1.29
C THR A 106 -6.88 82.10 -1.36
N GLY A 107 -6.28 83.29 -1.31
CA GLY A 107 -6.96 84.56 -1.49
C GLY A 107 -7.53 84.68 -2.91
N GLY A 108 -8.85 84.66 -3.03
CA GLY A 108 -9.59 84.93 -4.26
C GLY A 108 -10.93 85.57 -3.92
N PRO A 109 -11.34 86.65 -4.60
CA PRO A 109 -12.44 87.51 -4.18
C PRO A 109 -13.81 86.81 -4.26
N ASP A 110 -14.62 87.07 -3.24
CA ASP A 110 -15.97 86.55 -3.00
C ASP A 110 -16.91 86.77 -4.21
N ARG A 111 -17.36 85.66 -4.81
CA ARG A 111 -18.55 85.64 -5.68
C ARG A 111 -19.71 85.00 -4.93
N PRO A 112 -20.89 85.64 -4.87
CA PRO A 112 -22.04 85.10 -4.16
C PRO A 112 -22.53 83.78 -4.81
N PRO A 113 -22.94 82.79 -3.99
CA PRO A 113 -23.33 81.47 -4.48
C PRO A 113 -24.60 81.58 -5.34
N SER A 114 -24.49 81.19 -6.60
CA SER A 114 -25.60 81.21 -7.55
C SER A 114 -26.73 80.26 -7.12
N ARG A 115 -27.98 80.71 -7.33
CA ARG A 115 -29.23 79.99 -6.99
C ARG A 115 -29.32 78.55 -7.53
N ARG A 116 -28.47 78.16 -8.49
CA ARG A 116 -28.36 76.76 -8.99
C ARG A 116 -27.76 75.80 -7.96
N ARG A 117 -26.80 76.24 -7.13
CA ARG A 117 -26.12 75.37 -6.15
C ARG A 117 -27.05 74.92 -5.02
N GLN A 118 -27.93 75.80 -4.57
CA GLN A 118 -28.95 75.48 -3.55
C GLN A 118 -30.04 74.52 -4.05
N ARG A 119 -30.33 74.47 -5.36
CA ARG A 119 -31.27 73.49 -5.92
C ARG A 119 -30.62 72.10 -6.04
N LEU A 120 -29.33 72.05 -6.39
CA LEU A 120 -28.58 70.80 -6.52
C LEU A 120 -28.37 70.11 -5.17
N GLU A 121 -28.06 70.86 -4.10
CA GLU A 121 -27.93 70.28 -2.75
C GLU A 121 -29.23 69.65 -2.24
N ARG A 122 -30.39 70.25 -2.56
CA ARG A 122 -31.70 69.68 -2.18
C ARG A 122 -32.05 68.44 -2.98
N ALA A 123 -31.62 68.34 -4.24
CA ALA A 123 -31.83 67.15 -5.06
C ALA A 123 -30.94 65.99 -4.60
N VAL A 124 -29.66 66.26 -4.30
CA VAL A 124 -28.70 65.26 -3.81
C VAL A 124 -29.12 64.69 -2.45
N LEU A 125 -29.64 65.53 -1.54
CA LEU A 125 -30.15 65.09 -0.24
C LEU A 125 -31.40 64.19 -0.33
N ARG A 126 -32.22 64.36 -1.38
CA ARG A 126 -33.41 63.52 -1.59
C ARG A 126 -33.05 62.19 -2.24
N LEU A 127 -32.10 62.19 -3.17
CA LEU A 127 -31.58 60.98 -3.80
C LEU A 127 -30.77 60.11 -2.81
N SER A 128 -29.97 60.72 -1.95
CA SER A 128 -29.21 59.97 -0.93
C SER A 128 -30.13 59.33 0.12
N ALA A 129 -31.21 60.01 0.52
CA ALA A 129 -32.20 59.44 1.43
C ALA A 129 -32.96 58.25 0.81
N GLY A 130 -33.31 58.33 -0.47
CA GLY A 130 -33.91 57.21 -1.21
C GLY A 130 -32.96 56.01 -1.33
N TYR A 131 -31.69 56.27 -1.66
CA TYR A 131 -30.68 55.22 -1.80
C TYR A 131 -30.37 54.51 -0.48
N VAL A 132 -30.27 55.26 0.62
CA VAL A 132 -30.09 54.70 1.97
C VAL A 132 -31.31 53.88 2.39
N GLY A 133 -32.53 54.33 2.04
CA GLY A 133 -33.75 53.56 2.29
C GLY A 133 -33.82 52.24 1.54
N VAL A 134 -33.41 52.23 0.26
CA VAL A 134 -33.36 51.01 -0.56
C VAL A 134 -32.30 50.03 -0.04
N LEU A 135 -31.12 50.51 0.37
CA LEU A 135 -30.08 49.67 0.96
C LEU A 135 -30.50 49.08 2.32
N LEU A 136 -31.17 49.85 3.17
CA LEU A 136 -31.72 49.35 4.42
C LEU A 136 -32.84 48.33 4.19
N GLY A 137 -33.74 48.58 3.23
CA GLY A 137 -34.76 47.62 2.83
C GLY A 137 -34.17 46.31 2.29
N ALA A 138 -33.15 46.40 1.43
CA ALA A 138 -32.43 45.25 0.91
C ALA A 138 -31.69 44.47 2.02
N ALA A 139 -31.08 45.16 2.99
CA ALA A 139 -30.43 44.53 4.13
C ALA A 139 -31.43 43.78 5.03
N VAL A 140 -32.61 44.36 5.28
CA VAL A 140 -33.68 43.73 6.09
C VAL A 140 -34.27 42.49 5.41
N VAL A 141 -34.26 42.41 4.07
CA VAL A 141 -34.73 41.22 3.34
C VAL A 141 -33.63 40.17 3.14
N MET A 142 -32.40 40.61 2.84
CA MET A 142 -31.27 39.72 2.56
C MET A 142 -30.71 39.05 3.83
N VAL A 143 -30.71 39.73 4.98
CA VAL A 143 -30.16 39.18 6.23
C VAL A 143 -30.97 37.97 6.74
N PRO A 144 -32.32 38.02 6.81
CA PRO A 144 -33.12 36.84 7.17
C PRO A 144 -33.04 35.73 6.13
N TRP A 145 -33.03 36.07 4.83
CA TRP A 145 -32.92 35.07 3.77
C TRP A 145 -31.55 34.36 3.80
N GLY A 146 -30.49 35.12 4.04
CA GLY A 146 -29.13 34.62 4.26
C GLY A 146 -29.01 33.81 5.55
N ALA A 147 -29.71 34.18 6.63
CA ALA A 147 -29.73 33.42 7.87
C ALA A 147 -30.51 32.09 7.75
N VAL A 148 -31.59 32.04 6.96
CA VAL A 148 -32.39 30.82 6.76
C VAL A 148 -31.70 29.87 5.78
N LYS A 149 -31.27 30.35 4.61
CA LYS A 149 -30.57 29.48 3.63
C LYS A 149 -29.12 29.21 4.01
N GLY A 150 -28.42 30.21 4.53
CA GLY A 150 -27.06 30.06 5.05
C GLY A 150 -27.03 29.24 6.34
N GLY A 151 -28.03 29.38 7.21
CA GLY A 151 -28.18 28.56 8.42
C GLY A 151 -28.43 27.08 8.12
N ALA A 152 -29.26 26.77 7.13
CA ALA A 152 -29.45 25.38 6.68
C ALA A 152 -28.16 24.79 6.09
N TRP A 153 -27.46 25.56 5.23
CA TRP A 153 -26.17 25.16 4.65
C TRP A 153 -25.07 24.98 5.72
N LEU A 154 -25.02 25.86 6.73
CA LEU A 154 -24.05 25.78 7.82
C LEU A 154 -24.41 24.67 8.81
N SER A 155 -25.70 24.42 9.07
CA SER A 155 -26.15 23.34 9.96
C SER A 155 -25.79 21.95 9.43
N HIS A 156 -25.95 21.71 8.11
CA HIS A 156 -25.50 20.47 7.46
C HIS A 156 -23.97 20.29 7.46
N ARG A 157 -23.20 21.34 7.70
CA ARG A 157 -21.73 21.28 7.84
C ARG A 157 -21.25 21.12 9.28
N ILE A 158 -22.05 21.54 10.27
CA ILE A 158 -21.63 21.60 11.68
C ILE A 158 -22.17 20.40 12.49
N GLN A 159 -23.32 19.85 12.12
CA GLN A 159 -23.82 18.60 12.70
C GLN A 159 -23.68 17.51 11.63
N PRO A 160 -22.59 16.72 11.62
CA PRO A 160 -22.60 15.50 10.84
C PRO A 160 -23.82 14.68 11.29
N PRO A 161 -24.57 14.07 10.35
CA PRO A 161 -25.68 13.21 10.72
C PRO A 161 -25.20 12.17 11.75
N ASP A 162 -26.04 11.86 12.75
CA ASP A 162 -25.77 10.80 13.73
C ASP A 162 -25.75 9.45 12.98
N CYS A 163 -24.63 9.15 12.34
CA CYS A 163 -24.47 7.93 11.56
C CYS A 163 -24.36 6.74 12.51
N GLU A 164 -25.13 5.69 12.22
CA GLU A 164 -24.87 4.37 12.80
C GLU A 164 -23.46 3.90 12.43
N ARG A 165 -22.87 3.04 13.27
CA ARG A 165 -21.55 2.48 12.99
C ARG A 165 -21.65 1.62 11.72
N PRO A 166 -20.80 1.84 10.71
CA PRO A 166 -20.83 1.05 9.49
C PRO A 166 -20.51 -0.42 9.79
N LEU A 167 -21.13 -1.32 9.04
CA LEU A 167 -20.77 -2.74 9.09
C LEU A 167 -19.36 -2.93 8.50
N GLU A 168 -18.43 -3.40 9.32
CA GLU A 168 -17.06 -3.67 8.91
C GLU A 168 -16.96 -5.01 8.16
N LEU A 169 -16.57 -4.96 6.89
CA LEU A 169 -16.28 -6.13 6.06
C LEU A 169 -14.83 -6.12 5.59
N ARG A 170 -14.24 -7.29 5.43
CA ARG A 170 -12.82 -7.44 5.09
C ARG A 170 -12.66 -8.34 3.88
N VAL A 171 -12.01 -7.82 2.84
CA VAL A 171 -11.79 -8.56 1.60
C VAL A 171 -10.30 -8.66 1.33
N ILE A 172 -9.82 -9.84 0.98
CA ILE A 172 -8.43 -10.07 0.54
C ILE A 172 -8.38 -10.44 -0.93
N THR A 173 -7.27 -10.15 -1.60
CA THR A 173 -7.01 -10.54 -3.00
C THR A 173 -5.50 -10.53 -3.27
N ALA A 174 -5.07 -11.04 -4.43
CA ALA A 174 -3.66 -11.01 -4.83
C ALA A 174 -3.09 -9.58 -4.82
N PRO A 175 -1.79 -9.39 -4.51
CA PRO A 175 -1.16 -8.07 -4.36
C PRO A 175 -1.46 -7.10 -5.51
N GLU A 176 -1.41 -7.58 -6.75
CA GLU A 176 -1.65 -6.83 -7.97
C GLU A 176 -3.08 -6.30 -8.10
N ASN A 177 -4.07 -6.95 -7.47
CA ASN A 177 -5.49 -6.58 -7.59
C ASN A 177 -5.95 -5.59 -6.51
N VAL A 178 -5.14 -5.37 -5.46
CA VAL A 178 -5.53 -4.60 -4.28
C VAL A 178 -5.96 -3.18 -4.64
N LEU A 179 -5.26 -2.52 -5.55
CA LEU A 179 -5.60 -1.15 -5.97
C LEU A 179 -6.96 -1.11 -6.67
N ALA A 180 -7.15 -1.96 -7.68
CA ALA A 180 -8.40 -2.03 -8.44
C ALA A 180 -9.59 -2.35 -7.53
N LEU A 181 -9.43 -3.30 -6.61
CA LEU A 181 -10.47 -3.65 -5.64
C LEU A 181 -10.76 -2.51 -4.67
N ARG A 182 -9.76 -1.79 -4.15
CA ARG A 182 -9.96 -0.61 -3.30
C ARG A 182 -10.77 0.48 -4.00
N GLU A 183 -10.46 0.75 -5.26
CA GLU A 183 -11.18 1.74 -6.05
C GLU A 183 -12.64 1.31 -6.29
N SER A 184 -12.87 0.05 -6.67
CA SER A 184 -14.22 -0.49 -6.89
C SER A 184 -15.05 -0.51 -5.59
N VAL A 185 -14.44 -0.89 -4.48
CA VAL A 185 -15.06 -0.83 -3.14
C VAL A 185 -15.39 0.61 -2.74
N ALA A 186 -14.51 1.58 -3.02
CA ALA A 186 -14.80 2.98 -2.74
C ALA A 186 -16.00 3.49 -3.56
N LEU A 187 -16.14 3.05 -4.82
CA LEU A 187 -17.31 3.36 -5.65
C LEU A 187 -18.58 2.70 -5.09
N PHE A 188 -18.50 1.43 -4.68
CA PHE A 188 -19.61 0.72 -4.04
C PHE A 188 -20.10 1.47 -2.79
N ILE A 189 -19.19 1.82 -1.86
CA ILE A 189 -19.55 2.54 -0.62
C ILE A 189 -20.24 3.88 -0.94
N ARG A 190 -19.69 4.65 -1.90
CA ARG A 190 -20.29 5.92 -2.33
C ARG A 190 -21.69 5.74 -2.95
N SER A 191 -21.90 4.67 -3.71
CA SER A 191 -23.20 4.36 -4.32
C SER A 191 -24.27 3.93 -3.31
N ARG A 192 -23.87 3.58 -2.07
CA ARG A 192 -24.73 3.06 -1.01
C ARG A 192 -24.91 4.01 0.16
N LEU A 193 -24.49 5.27 0.04
CA LEU A 193 -24.71 6.26 1.10
C LEU A 193 -26.21 6.45 1.35
N VAL A 194 -26.61 6.41 2.62
CA VAL A 194 -27.96 6.73 3.08
C VAL A 194 -27.86 8.00 3.91
N ASP A 195 -28.51 9.08 3.45
CA ASP A 195 -28.44 10.40 4.09
C ASP A 195 -27.00 10.92 4.34
N GLY A 196 -26.07 10.51 3.48
CA GLY A 196 -24.63 10.83 3.60
C GLY A 196 -23.83 9.92 4.53
N CYS A 197 -24.47 8.97 5.21
CA CYS A 197 -23.84 7.96 6.05
C CYS A 197 -23.48 6.71 5.23
N ALA A 198 -22.27 6.18 5.44
CA ALA A 198 -21.84 4.93 4.83
C ALA A 198 -22.37 3.73 5.65
N PRO A 199 -23.18 2.83 5.07
CA PRO A 199 -23.64 1.64 5.78
C PRO A 199 -22.53 0.58 5.93
N TYR A 200 -21.45 0.67 5.16
CA TYR A 200 -20.36 -0.30 5.14
C TYR A 200 -19.00 0.38 5.28
N ALA A 201 -18.09 -0.28 5.98
CA ALA A 201 -16.67 0.04 6.05
C ALA A 201 -15.89 -1.20 5.57
N ILE A 202 -15.47 -1.18 4.31
CA ILE A 202 -14.84 -2.35 3.68
C ILE A 202 -13.33 -2.12 3.58
N SER A 203 -12.55 -2.95 4.27
CA SER A 203 -11.09 -2.92 4.16
C SER A 203 -10.59 -3.96 3.17
N VAL A 204 -9.63 -3.58 2.33
CA VAL A 204 -9.01 -4.46 1.34
C VAL A 204 -7.55 -4.75 1.69
N GLY A 205 -7.23 -6.03 1.86
CA GLY A 205 -5.91 -6.55 2.20
C GLY A 205 -5.29 -7.42 1.09
N VAL A 206 -4.01 -7.73 1.27
CA VAL A 206 -3.27 -8.68 0.43
C VAL A 206 -3.53 -10.10 0.93
N ALA A 207 -3.85 -11.02 0.04
CA ALA A 207 -3.92 -12.45 0.35
C ALA A 207 -2.51 -13.01 0.56
N PRO A 208 -2.29 -13.89 1.55
CA PRO A 208 -1.05 -14.67 1.67
C PRO A 208 -0.79 -15.56 0.44
N SER A 209 0.37 -16.22 0.40
CA SER A 209 0.63 -17.27 -0.60
C SER A 209 -0.41 -18.40 -0.52
N ILE A 210 -0.57 -19.19 -1.59
CA ILE A 210 -1.58 -20.27 -1.68
C ILE A 210 -1.51 -21.20 -0.45
N GLY A 211 -0.32 -21.70 -0.12
CA GLY A 211 -0.13 -22.61 1.02
C GLY A 211 -0.37 -21.94 2.38
N GLU A 212 0.03 -20.66 2.54
CA GLU A 212 -0.26 -19.91 3.77
C GLU A 212 -1.75 -19.61 3.92
N LEU A 213 -2.45 -19.35 2.81
CA LEU A 213 -3.88 -19.10 2.81
C LEU A 213 -4.65 -20.38 3.16
N ALA A 214 -4.29 -21.53 2.58
CA ALA A 214 -4.85 -22.83 2.94
C ALA A 214 -4.65 -23.15 4.43
N TYR A 215 -3.43 -22.93 4.94
CA TYR A 215 -3.13 -23.08 6.36
C TYR A 215 -3.97 -22.13 7.22
N ALA A 216 -3.98 -20.83 6.90
CA ALA A 216 -4.67 -19.79 7.66
C ALA A 216 -6.18 -20.05 7.71
N LEU A 217 -6.79 -20.45 6.60
CA LEU A 217 -8.21 -20.79 6.55
C LEU A 217 -8.52 -22.07 7.34
N GLY A 218 -7.64 -23.08 7.27
CA GLY A 218 -7.75 -24.32 8.04
C GLY A 218 -7.58 -24.15 9.55
N ASP A 219 -6.77 -23.18 10.01
CA ASP A 219 -6.47 -22.93 11.43
C ASP A 219 -7.12 -21.65 11.98
N ASN A 220 -8.36 -21.34 11.58
CA ASN A 220 -9.13 -20.21 12.13
C ASN A 220 -8.39 -18.84 12.07
N TRP A 221 -7.59 -18.65 11.02
CA TRP A 221 -6.73 -17.48 10.76
C TRP A 221 -5.58 -17.26 11.74
N TYR A 222 -5.32 -18.23 12.62
CA TYR A 222 -4.16 -18.21 13.51
C TYR A 222 -2.90 -18.59 12.73
N ARG A 223 -1.81 -17.92 13.08
CA ARG A 223 -0.47 -18.35 12.70
C ARG A 223 -0.09 -19.54 13.58
N ASP A 224 0.73 -20.42 13.02
CA ASP A 224 1.21 -21.63 13.67
C ASP A 224 1.78 -21.38 15.07
N ASP A 225 1.59 -22.34 15.99
CA ASP A 225 1.93 -22.22 17.42
C ASP A 225 3.43 -22.01 17.62
N VAL A 226 4.24 -22.42 16.64
CA VAL A 226 5.68 -22.22 16.61
C VAL A 226 6.08 -20.75 16.62
N ARG A 227 5.25 -19.85 16.08
CA ARG A 227 5.50 -18.39 16.06
C ARG A 227 5.16 -17.71 17.38
N GLN A 228 4.73 -18.45 18.40
CA GLN A 228 4.38 -17.93 19.71
C GLN A 228 5.65 -17.87 20.56
N GLU A 229 6.21 -16.66 20.74
CA GLU A 229 7.36 -16.46 21.63
C GLU A 229 7.04 -16.96 23.05
N GLY A 230 8.05 -17.55 23.70
CA GLY A 230 7.95 -18.23 25.00
C GLY A 230 7.09 -17.52 26.05
N GLY A 231 5.82 -17.91 26.14
CA GLY A 231 4.88 -17.46 27.17
C GLY A 231 3.87 -16.39 26.74
N GLU A 232 3.78 -15.99 25.47
CA GLU A 232 2.70 -15.09 25.04
C GLU A 232 1.33 -15.76 25.27
N PRO A 233 0.38 -15.12 25.98
CA PRO A 233 -0.90 -15.75 26.34
C PRO A 233 -1.90 -15.89 25.18
N PHE A 234 -1.55 -15.41 23.97
CA PHE A 234 -2.46 -15.36 22.83
C PHE A 234 -1.79 -15.83 21.53
N ARG A 235 -2.51 -16.62 20.73
CA ARG A 235 -2.10 -17.01 19.38
C ARG A 235 -2.19 -15.81 18.44
N ARG A 236 -1.13 -15.54 17.66
CA ARG A 236 -1.09 -14.43 16.69
C ARG A 236 -1.93 -14.76 15.45
N LEU A 237 -2.57 -13.77 14.85
CA LEU A 237 -3.33 -13.93 13.61
C LEU A 237 -2.47 -13.57 12.38
N TYR A 238 -2.84 -14.06 11.18
CA TYR A 238 -2.25 -13.59 9.92
C TYR A 238 -2.52 -12.10 9.66
N GLY A 239 -3.55 -11.57 10.31
CA GLY A 239 -4.01 -10.20 10.29
C GLY A 239 -5.46 -10.16 10.77
N PRO A 240 -6.21 -9.09 10.49
CA PRO A 240 -7.66 -9.11 10.60
C PRO A 240 -8.23 -10.28 9.77
N ARG A 241 -9.16 -11.07 10.33
CA ARG A 241 -9.84 -12.16 9.61
C ARG A 241 -10.59 -11.62 8.40
N ALA A 242 -10.42 -12.22 7.23
CA ALA A 242 -11.14 -11.85 6.03
C ALA A 242 -12.56 -12.44 6.03
N ASP A 243 -13.53 -11.68 5.53
CA ASP A 243 -14.91 -12.12 5.30
C ASP A 243 -15.11 -12.68 3.88
N ALA A 244 -14.29 -12.21 2.94
CA ALA A 244 -14.28 -12.68 1.58
C ALA A 244 -12.87 -12.63 0.98
N TRP A 245 -12.69 -13.42 -0.06
CA TRP A 245 -11.48 -13.48 -0.86
C TRP A 245 -11.85 -13.42 -2.33
N ILE A 246 -11.18 -12.56 -3.09
CA ILE A 246 -11.24 -12.60 -4.55
C ILE A 246 -9.99 -13.35 -4.99
N ALA A 247 -10.17 -14.64 -5.26
CA ALA A 247 -9.13 -15.48 -5.83
C ALA A 247 -8.75 -14.96 -7.22
N THR A 248 -7.58 -15.32 -7.71
CA THR A 248 -7.11 -15.07 -9.08
C THR A 248 -7.75 -16.04 -10.06
N SER A 249 -8.02 -17.28 -9.64
CA SER A 249 -8.80 -18.24 -10.44
C SER A 249 -9.69 -19.17 -9.62
N THR A 250 -10.68 -19.79 -10.28
CA THR A 250 -11.48 -20.88 -9.67
C THR A 250 -10.60 -22.08 -9.30
N GLY A 251 -9.60 -22.43 -10.13
CA GLY A 251 -8.65 -23.50 -9.80
C GLY A 251 -7.84 -23.22 -8.54
N GLU A 252 -7.46 -21.96 -8.29
CA GLU A 252 -6.80 -21.57 -7.04
C GLU A 252 -7.72 -21.72 -5.83
N ALA A 253 -8.98 -21.27 -5.95
CA ALA A 253 -9.95 -21.41 -4.89
C ALA A 253 -10.21 -22.89 -4.53
N ASP A 254 -10.29 -23.75 -5.55
CA ASP A 254 -10.40 -25.20 -5.37
C ASP A 254 -9.13 -25.79 -4.74
N LEU A 255 -7.94 -25.36 -5.17
CA LEU A 255 -6.66 -25.84 -4.63
C LEU A 255 -6.52 -25.51 -3.15
N VAL A 256 -6.80 -24.26 -2.77
CA VAL A 256 -6.83 -23.84 -1.37
C VAL A 256 -7.87 -24.63 -0.59
N SER A 257 -9.07 -24.80 -1.14
CA SER A 257 -10.15 -25.55 -0.46
C SER A 257 -9.79 -27.02 -0.22
N ASP A 258 -9.03 -27.65 -1.11
CA ASP A 258 -8.60 -29.06 -0.98
C ASP A 258 -7.43 -29.22 0.00
N GLU A 259 -6.52 -28.25 0.06
CA GLU A 259 -5.37 -28.26 0.98
C GLU A 259 -5.73 -27.82 2.42
N MET A 260 -6.87 -27.17 2.60
CA MET A 260 -7.36 -26.74 3.91
C MET A 260 -7.61 -27.92 4.86
N ARG A 261 -7.03 -27.86 6.06
CA ARG A 261 -7.33 -28.81 7.14
C ARG A 261 -8.79 -28.67 7.60
N ALA A 262 -9.41 -29.80 7.95
CA ALA A 262 -10.75 -29.81 8.52
C ALA A 262 -10.82 -29.07 9.86
N GLY A 263 -11.87 -28.24 10.07
CA GLY A 263 -12.15 -27.56 11.35
C GLY A 263 -11.92 -26.04 11.36
N GLY A 264 -11.48 -25.46 10.25
CA GLY A 264 -11.33 -24.01 10.05
C GLY A 264 -12.55 -23.31 9.46
N ALA A 265 -12.31 -22.37 8.54
CA ALA A 265 -13.34 -21.74 7.73
C ALA A 265 -13.97 -22.71 6.73
N THR A 266 -15.19 -22.42 6.28
CA THR A 266 -15.76 -23.03 5.07
C THR A 266 -15.76 -22.01 3.93
N LEU A 267 -15.36 -22.45 2.74
CA LEU A 267 -15.33 -21.59 1.56
C LEU A 267 -16.57 -21.83 0.70
N ARG A 268 -17.18 -20.73 0.23
CA ARG A 268 -18.24 -20.77 -0.78
C ARG A 268 -17.78 -19.98 -2.00
N ILE A 269 -17.37 -20.71 -3.03
CA ILE A 269 -16.93 -20.15 -4.30
C ILE A 269 -18.17 -19.60 -5.03
N GLY A 270 -18.17 -18.28 -5.25
CA GLY A 270 -19.22 -17.56 -5.96
C GLY A 270 -18.88 -17.34 -7.44
N PRO A 271 -19.68 -16.53 -8.15
CA PRO A 271 -19.39 -16.16 -9.53
C PRO A 271 -18.09 -15.35 -9.65
N ALA A 272 -17.51 -15.41 -10.85
CA ALA A 272 -16.49 -14.50 -11.34
C ALA A 272 -16.92 -13.04 -11.19
N VAL A 273 -16.08 -12.21 -10.58
CA VAL A 273 -16.27 -10.76 -10.48
C VAL A 273 -15.30 -9.95 -11.35
N ALA A 274 -14.41 -10.66 -12.05
CA ALA A 274 -13.58 -10.09 -13.10
C ALA A 274 -13.18 -11.21 -14.07
N SER A 275 -12.62 -10.85 -15.22
CA SER A 275 -11.87 -11.78 -16.04
C SER A 275 -10.64 -11.08 -16.58
N ASP A 276 -9.55 -11.83 -16.70
CA ASP A 276 -8.32 -11.39 -17.31
C ASP A 276 -7.67 -12.56 -18.07
N ARG A 277 -6.53 -12.29 -18.69
CA ARG A 277 -5.68 -13.27 -19.35
C ARG A 277 -4.22 -13.03 -18.98
N LEU A 278 -3.45 -14.11 -18.96
CA LEU A 278 -2.01 -14.00 -18.96
C LEU A 278 -1.53 -13.51 -20.34
N VAL A 279 -0.53 -12.64 -20.32
CA VAL A 279 0.13 -12.11 -21.50
C VAL A 279 1.64 -12.13 -21.31
N ILE A 280 2.36 -12.20 -22.42
CA ILE A 280 3.80 -11.99 -22.42
C ILE A 280 4.06 -10.51 -22.71
N GLY A 281 4.65 -9.81 -21.75
CA GLY A 281 5.08 -8.44 -21.85
C GLY A 281 6.56 -8.33 -22.22
N MET A 282 6.88 -7.50 -23.21
CA MET A 282 8.28 -7.18 -23.54
C MET A 282 8.44 -5.72 -23.97
N ILE A 283 9.63 -5.15 -23.82
CA ILE A 283 9.86 -3.76 -24.23
C ILE A 283 9.53 -3.54 -25.71
N SER A 284 8.99 -2.37 -26.04
CA SER A 284 8.46 -2.08 -27.38
C SER A 284 9.43 -2.38 -28.53
N GLY A 285 10.74 -2.11 -28.39
CA GLY A 285 11.70 -2.42 -29.46
C GLY A 285 11.82 -3.92 -29.77
N ARG A 286 11.84 -4.76 -28.72
CA ARG A 286 11.94 -6.22 -28.88
C ARG A 286 10.61 -6.83 -29.30
N ALA A 287 9.50 -6.23 -28.88
CA ALA A 287 8.17 -6.60 -29.33
C ALA A 287 8.05 -6.49 -30.86
N GLU A 288 8.52 -5.39 -31.46
CA GLU A 288 8.48 -5.26 -32.91
C GLU A 288 9.38 -6.31 -33.58
N ASP A 289 10.60 -6.53 -33.07
CA ASP A 289 11.50 -7.56 -33.59
C ASP A 289 10.85 -8.97 -33.58
N ILE A 290 10.12 -9.32 -32.52
CA ILE A 290 9.42 -10.62 -32.41
C ILE A 290 8.23 -10.67 -33.38
N ARG A 291 7.46 -9.58 -33.48
CA ARG A 291 6.30 -9.50 -34.38
C ARG A 291 6.69 -9.68 -35.86
N GLU A 292 7.87 -9.19 -36.26
CA GLU A 292 8.39 -9.39 -37.62
C GLU A 292 8.79 -10.84 -37.92
N ARG A 293 9.11 -11.63 -36.90
CA ARG A 293 9.49 -13.05 -37.03
C ARG A 293 8.30 -14.00 -36.98
N LEU A 294 7.24 -13.61 -36.27
CA LEU A 294 6.03 -14.40 -36.20
C LEU A 294 5.30 -14.41 -37.56
N PRO A 295 4.62 -15.52 -37.92
CA PRO A 295 3.81 -15.58 -39.14
C PRO A 295 2.83 -14.40 -39.22
N LEU A 296 2.55 -13.90 -40.43
CA LEU A 296 1.61 -12.79 -40.64
C LEU A 296 0.16 -13.24 -40.38
N GLU A 297 -0.19 -13.39 -39.11
CA GLU A 297 -1.54 -13.70 -38.66
C GLU A 297 -2.11 -12.58 -37.78
N ARG A 298 -3.32 -12.75 -37.26
CA ARG A 298 -3.94 -11.75 -36.40
C ARG A 298 -3.21 -11.73 -35.05
N PRO A 299 -2.99 -10.56 -34.43
CA PRO A 299 -2.50 -10.49 -33.05
C PRO A 299 -3.35 -11.39 -32.14
N GLY A 300 -2.69 -12.27 -31.38
CA GLY A 300 -3.34 -13.24 -30.49
C GLY A 300 -3.75 -14.57 -31.15
N SER A 301 -3.46 -14.81 -32.44
CA SER A 301 -3.67 -16.14 -33.07
C SER A 301 -2.45 -17.05 -33.02
N HIS A 302 -1.28 -16.52 -32.69
CA HIS A 302 -0.06 -17.32 -32.63
C HIS A 302 -0.15 -18.38 -31.54
N SER A 303 0.27 -19.60 -31.86
CA SER A 303 0.39 -20.66 -30.86
C SER A 303 1.41 -20.25 -29.80
N LEU A 304 1.23 -20.73 -28.57
CA LEU A 304 2.15 -20.40 -27.48
C LEU A 304 3.54 -20.94 -27.78
N ARG A 305 3.61 -22.10 -28.46
CA ARG A 305 4.86 -22.71 -28.94
C ARG A 305 5.62 -21.80 -29.92
N ASP A 306 4.95 -21.25 -30.94
CA ASP A 306 5.61 -20.35 -31.90
C ASP A 306 6.15 -19.09 -31.22
N LEU A 307 5.34 -18.52 -30.32
CA LEU A 307 5.73 -17.34 -29.53
C LEU A 307 6.91 -17.67 -28.62
N TRP A 308 6.90 -18.84 -27.98
CA TRP A 308 7.96 -19.32 -27.13
C TRP A 308 9.28 -19.49 -27.89
N THR A 309 9.23 -20.17 -29.04
CA THR A 309 10.39 -20.39 -29.91
C THR A 309 10.97 -19.06 -30.41
N ALA A 310 10.14 -18.12 -30.84
CA ALA A 310 10.60 -16.80 -31.27
C ALA A 310 11.29 -16.02 -30.14
N ILE A 311 10.74 -16.06 -28.93
CA ILE A 311 11.31 -15.35 -27.77
C ILE A 311 12.62 -15.99 -27.30
N ARG A 312 12.62 -17.31 -27.13
CA ARG A 312 13.73 -18.05 -26.53
C ARG A 312 14.83 -18.31 -27.54
N SER A 313 14.52 -19.05 -28.61
CA SER A 313 15.52 -19.59 -29.52
C SER A 313 16.03 -18.54 -30.50
N GLU A 314 15.15 -17.66 -30.98
CA GLU A 314 15.53 -16.67 -32.01
C GLU A 314 16.00 -15.34 -31.41
N ALA A 315 15.32 -14.84 -30.37
CA ALA A 315 15.67 -13.58 -29.74
C ALA A 315 16.63 -13.75 -28.54
N GLY A 316 16.86 -14.96 -28.05
CA GLY A 316 17.76 -15.22 -26.91
C GLY A 316 17.28 -14.56 -25.61
N MET A 317 15.97 -14.38 -25.45
CA MET A 317 15.40 -13.74 -24.27
C MET A 317 15.07 -14.76 -23.19
N SER A 318 15.32 -14.39 -21.94
CA SER A 318 14.80 -15.10 -20.77
C SER A 318 13.37 -14.67 -20.51
N VAL A 319 12.51 -15.63 -20.15
CA VAL A 319 11.14 -15.37 -19.71
C VAL A 319 11.10 -15.41 -18.19
N SER A 320 10.46 -14.42 -17.58
CA SER A 320 10.31 -14.32 -16.13
C SER A 320 8.84 -14.24 -15.74
N TYR A 321 8.47 -14.93 -14.67
CA TYR A 321 7.13 -14.92 -14.09
C TYR A 321 7.26 -14.84 -12.56
N PRO A 322 6.18 -14.45 -11.85
CA PRO A 322 6.17 -14.49 -10.40
C PRO A 322 6.46 -15.90 -9.87
N GLN A 323 7.06 -16.02 -8.69
CA GLN A 323 7.36 -17.32 -8.09
C GLN A 323 6.08 -18.17 -7.92
N PRO A 324 6.00 -19.35 -8.57
CA PRO A 324 4.82 -20.22 -8.51
C PRO A 324 4.41 -20.62 -7.09
N GLU A 325 5.38 -20.70 -6.17
CA GLU A 325 5.16 -21.02 -4.76
C GLU A 325 4.40 -19.92 -4.01
N LEU A 326 4.52 -18.67 -4.48
CA LEU A 326 4.04 -17.47 -3.80
C LEU A 326 2.91 -16.77 -4.56
N SER A 327 2.77 -17.03 -5.85
CA SER A 327 1.83 -16.33 -6.73
C SER A 327 1.10 -17.29 -7.66
N THR A 328 -0.22 -17.22 -7.62
CA THR A 328 -1.11 -17.96 -8.51
C THR A 328 -0.93 -17.59 -9.98
N ALA A 329 -0.61 -16.33 -10.29
CA ALA A 329 -0.27 -15.94 -11.66
C ALA A 329 1.02 -16.62 -12.14
N GLY A 330 1.99 -16.80 -11.22
CA GLY A 330 3.20 -17.58 -11.46
C GLY A 330 2.91 -19.06 -11.69
N LEU A 331 2.06 -19.65 -10.85
CA LEU A 331 1.66 -21.06 -10.98
C LEU A 331 0.89 -21.33 -12.28
N ALA A 332 -0.03 -20.44 -12.66
CA ALA A 332 -0.74 -20.53 -13.93
C ALA A 332 0.21 -20.38 -15.12
N ALA A 333 1.20 -19.47 -15.04
CA ALA A 333 2.21 -19.33 -16.08
C ALA A 333 3.04 -20.62 -16.23
N VAL A 334 3.50 -21.22 -15.13
CA VAL A 334 4.22 -22.50 -15.20
C VAL A 334 3.35 -23.63 -15.74
N SER A 335 2.09 -23.71 -15.34
CA SER A 335 1.13 -24.67 -15.90
C SER A 335 0.98 -24.53 -17.42
N ASP A 336 0.98 -23.31 -17.96
CA ASP A 336 0.95 -23.07 -19.41
C ASP A 336 2.24 -23.50 -20.11
N LEU A 337 3.39 -23.27 -19.46
CA LEU A 337 4.70 -23.55 -20.04
C LEU A 337 5.03 -25.05 -20.04
N LEU A 338 4.71 -25.78 -18.97
CA LEU A 338 4.93 -27.24 -18.91
C LEU A 338 4.15 -28.00 -19.99
N LEU A 339 2.99 -27.49 -20.40
CA LEU A 339 2.20 -28.08 -21.48
C LEU A 339 2.86 -27.97 -22.86
N LEU A 340 3.78 -27.01 -23.07
CA LEU A 340 4.51 -26.89 -24.34
C LEU A 340 5.43 -28.08 -24.59
N ASP A 341 5.94 -28.69 -23.53
CA ASP A 341 6.85 -29.82 -23.58
C ASP A 341 6.09 -31.15 -23.68
N GLY A 342 4.98 -31.30 -22.97
CA GLY A 342 4.15 -32.52 -23.02
C GLY A 342 3.52 -32.82 -24.39
N GLU A 343 3.32 -31.80 -25.24
CA GLU A 343 2.85 -31.97 -26.62
C GLU A 343 3.97 -32.28 -27.63
N ALA A 344 5.25 -32.29 -27.21
CA ALA A 344 6.36 -32.61 -28.10
C ALA A 344 6.52 -34.12 -28.34
N ASP A 345 5.84 -34.97 -27.54
CA ASP A 345 6.19 -36.38 -27.46
C ASP A 345 5.15 -37.34 -28.07
N GLY A 346 5.28 -37.49 -29.39
CA GLY A 346 4.89 -38.72 -30.11
C GLY A 346 6.10 -39.63 -30.38
N THR A 347 7.26 -39.32 -29.81
CA THR A 347 8.53 -40.01 -30.04
C THR A 347 8.91 -40.79 -28.80
N ALA A 348 8.57 -42.07 -28.77
CA ALA A 348 8.69 -42.99 -27.64
C ALA A 348 10.14 -43.32 -27.18
N ASP A 349 11.12 -42.43 -27.38
CA ASP A 349 12.52 -42.68 -27.08
C ASP A 349 13.09 -41.60 -26.13
N GLY A 350 12.84 -41.74 -24.82
CA GLY A 350 13.77 -41.45 -23.72
C GLY A 350 14.41 -40.06 -23.53
N GLU A 351 14.13 -39.04 -24.34
CA GLU A 351 14.74 -37.69 -24.27
C GLU A 351 13.83 -36.62 -23.61
N ALA A 352 12.66 -37.01 -23.09
CA ALA A 352 11.70 -36.08 -22.47
C ALA A 352 12.21 -35.44 -21.15
N ASP A 353 13.03 -36.17 -20.37
CA ASP A 353 13.52 -35.68 -19.07
C ASP A 353 14.49 -34.49 -19.20
N ASP A 354 15.27 -34.40 -20.29
CA ASP A 354 16.25 -33.32 -20.49
C ASP A 354 15.60 -31.98 -20.93
N ALA A 355 14.36 -32.00 -21.43
CA ALA A 355 13.69 -30.83 -21.99
C ALA A 355 12.89 -30.02 -20.95
N ALA A 356 12.16 -30.70 -20.05
CA ALA A 356 11.46 -30.06 -18.93
C ALA A 356 12.45 -29.40 -17.94
N ASP A 357 13.62 -30.02 -17.76
CA ASP A 357 14.74 -29.44 -17.03
C ASP A 357 15.20 -28.10 -17.67
N ASP A 358 15.23 -27.95 -19.00
CA ASP A 358 15.68 -26.70 -19.68
C ASP A 358 14.70 -25.53 -19.55
N VAL A 359 13.38 -25.81 -19.48
CA VAL A 359 12.35 -24.79 -19.22
C VAL A 359 12.62 -24.16 -17.86
N VAL A 360 12.66 -24.98 -16.81
CA VAL A 360 12.80 -24.50 -15.44
C VAL A 360 14.22 -24.00 -15.15
N ASP A 361 15.29 -24.60 -15.69
CA ASP A 361 16.70 -24.23 -15.43
C ASP A 361 17.11 -22.86 -15.99
N ARG A 362 16.64 -22.47 -17.18
CA ARG A 362 16.98 -21.17 -17.78
C ARG A 362 16.06 -20.03 -17.36
N GLU A 363 14.85 -20.32 -16.86
CA GLU A 363 13.83 -19.32 -16.50
C GLU A 363 14.13 -18.57 -15.20
N GLN A 364 14.73 -19.24 -14.22
CA GLN A 364 15.13 -18.59 -12.97
C GLN A 364 16.44 -17.77 -13.08
N ARG A 365 17.03 -17.66 -14.28
CA ARG A 365 18.14 -16.73 -14.54
C ARG A 365 17.66 -15.27 -14.66
N GLY A 366 16.35 -15.06 -14.74
CA GLY A 366 15.72 -13.75 -14.83
C GLY A 366 15.49 -13.10 -13.47
N ILE A 367 14.46 -12.24 -13.41
CA ILE A 367 14.10 -11.50 -12.21
C ILE A 367 13.29 -12.42 -11.28
N VAL A 368 13.79 -12.66 -10.07
CA VAL A 368 13.07 -13.43 -9.04
C VAL A 368 12.14 -12.49 -8.27
N ALA A 369 10.84 -12.76 -8.34
CA ALA A 369 9.85 -11.91 -7.68
C ALA A 369 8.66 -12.72 -7.14
N GLU A 370 8.22 -12.36 -5.93
CA GLU A 370 7.18 -13.08 -5.18
C GLU A 370 5.76 -12.84 -5.71
N SER A 371 5.56 -11.74 -6.42
CA SER A 371 4.26 -11.32 -6.96
C SER A 371 4.45 -10.64 -8.31
N VAL A 372 3.35 -10.53 -9.06
CA VAL A 372 3.30 -9.74 -10.30
C VAL A 372 3.76 -8.30 -10.04
N SER A 373 3.34 -7.72 -8.92
CA SER A 373 3.75 -6.37 -8.53
C SER A 373 5.27 -6.27 -8.33
N SER A 374 5.84 -7.18 -7.56
CA SER A 374 7.29 -7.20 -7.33
C SER A 374 8.08 -7.43 -8.62
N LEU A 375 7.59 -8.28 -9.52
CA LEU A 375 8.23 -8.60 -10.80
C LEU A 375 8.33 -7.37 -11.70
N LEU A 376 7.18 -6.74 -11.97
CA LEU A 376 7.10 -5.55 -12.80
C LEU A 376 7.86 -4.38 -12.18
N CYS A 377 7.93 -4.32 -10.85
CA CYS A 377 8.70 -3.31 -10.17
C CYS A 377 10.21 -3.49 -10.34
N GLN A 378 10.72 -4.70 -10.11
CA GLN A 378 12.12 -5.01 -10.36
C GLN A 378 12.49 -4.82 -11.83
N PHE A 379 11.58 -5.16 -12.75
CA PHE A 379 11.74 -4.87 -14.17
C PHE A 379 11.88 -3.36 -14.43
N LYS A 380 11.06 -2.53 -13.80
CA LYS A 380 11.14 -1.07 -13.89
C LYS A 380 12.50 -0.54 -13.45
N THR A 381 12.96 -1.01 -12.29
CA THR A 381 14.25 -0.64 -11.71
C THR A 381 15.40 -1.04 -12.63
N ALA A 382 15.35 -2.25 -13.20
CA ALA A 382 16.31 -2.71 -14.19
C ALA A 382 16.29 -1.83 -15.44
N ALA A 383 15.12 -1.50 -15.99
CA ALA A 383 15.01 -0.67 -17.20
C ALA A 383 15.50 0.79 -17.02
N GLN A 384 15.59 1.29 -15.78
CA GLN A 384 16.05 2.66 -15.49
C GLN A 384 17.55 2.75 -15.10
N GLY A 385 18.20 1.62 -14.80
CA GLY A 385 19.61 1.60 -14.37
C GLY A 385 20.63 1.78 -15.50
N THR A 386 21.79 2.38 -15.20
CA THR A 386 22.89 2.69 -16.15
C THR A 386 23.53 1.48 -16.84
N GLY A 387 23.27 0.26 -16.39
CA GLY A 387 23.61 -1.00 -17.08
C GLY A 387 22.42 -1.95 -17.28
N GLY A 388 21.24 -1.57 -16.80
CA GLY A 388 20.05 -2.43 -16.80
C GLY A 388 19.21 -2.35 -18.08
N GLU A 389 19.51 -1.41 -18.99
CA GLU A 389 18.88 -1.37 -20.32
C GLU A 389 19.16 -2.67 -21.12
N ASN A 390 20.34 -3.27 -20.96
CA ASN A 390 20.67 -4.56 -21.59
C ASN A 390 19.88 -5.72 -20.98
N LEU A 391 19.71 -5.74 -19.66
CA LEU A 391 18.94 -6.76 -18.95
C LEU A 391 17.44 -6.67 -19.31
N ALA A 392 16.88 -5.46 -19.33
CA ALA A 392 15.48 -5.25 -19.74
C ALA A 392 15.23 -5.62 -21.20
N ARG A 393 16.24 -5.51 -22.08
CA ARG A 393 16.18 -5.96 -23.49
C ARG A 393 16.26 -7.48 -23.66
N SER A 394 16.80 -8.20 -22.67
CA SER A 394 16.89 -9.66 -22.68
C SER A 394 15.76 -10.36 -21.92
N LEU A 395 14.78 -9.61 -21.39
CA LEU A 395 13.71 -10.14 -20.56
C LEU A 395 12.33 -9.98 -21.21
N ALA A 396 11.56 -11.07 -21.20
CA ALA A 396 10.12 -11.06 -21.36
C ALA A 396 9.46 -11.44 -20.03
N VAL A 397 8.30 -10.87 -19.71
CA VAL A 397 7.58 -11.15 -18.46
C VAL A 397 6.22 -11.78 -18.74
N VAL A 398 5.81 -12.79 -17.97
CA VAL A 398 4.44 -13.35 -18.03
C VAL A 398 3.65 -12.82 -16.86
N VAL A 399 2.61 -12.04 -17.14
CA VAL A 399 1.80 -11.35 -16.13
C VAL A 399 0.34 -11.24 -16.59
N PRO A 400 -0.62 -11.01 -15.68
CA PRO A 400 -1.98 -10.61 -16.04
C PRO A 400 -1.98 -9.32 -16.87
N PHE A 401 -2.84 -9.24 -17.89
CA PHE A 401 -2.88 -8.09 -18.80
C PHE A 401 -3.26 -6.78 -18.10
N HIS A 402 -4.14 -6.81 -17.09
CA HIS A 402 -4.45 -5.61 -16.34
C HIS A 402 -3.20 -5.06 -15.62
N SER A 403 -2.35 -5.93 -15.07
CA SER A 403 -1.14 -5.52 -14.35
C SER A 403 -0.09 -4.91 -15.29
N LEU A 404 0.05 -5.44 -16.51
CA LEU A 404 0.86 -4.83 -17.57
C LEU A 404 0.34 -3.44 -17.95
N THR A 405 -0.99 -3.30 -18.04
CA THR A 405 -1.64 -2.02 -18.33
C THR A 405 -1.39 -0.99 -17.22
N ASP A 406 -1.56 -1.40 -15.96
CA ASP A 406 -1.29 -0.54 -14.81
C ASP A 406 0.19 -0.14 -14.70
N TYR A 407 1.12 -1.07 -14.98
CA TYR A 407 2.55 -0.75 -15.11
C TYR A 407 2.81 0.33 -16.16
N ASN A 408 2.26 0.16 -17.36
CA ASN A 408 2.43 1.10 -18.45
C ASN A 408 1.84 2.48 -18.14
N ASN A 409 0.74 2.51 -17.38
CA ASN A 409 0.07 3.75 -16.97
C ASN A 409 0.66 4.37 -15.69
N GLY A 410 1.65 3.72 -15.06
CA GLY A 410 2.24 4.18 -13.80
C GLY A 410 1.31 4.05 -12.59
N ARG A 411 0.27 3.20 -12.68
CA ARG A 411 -0.70 2.93 -11.61
C ARG A 411 -0.23 1.78 -10.74
N PHE A 412 0.96 1.92 -10.16
CA PHE A 412 1.57 0.88 -9.36
C PHE A 412 1.52 1.24 -7.87
N ASN A 413 0.97 0.34 -7.05
CA ASN A 413 0.82 0.53 -5.61
C ASN A 413 1.93 -0.19 -4.82
N ASP A 414 3.20 0.04 -5.19
CA ASP A 414 4.35 -0.33 -4.37
C ASP A 414 5.21 0.93 -4.13
N PRO A 415 5.31 1.43 -2.89
CA PRO A 415 6.08 2.64 -2.56
C PRO A 415 7.59 2.47 -2.78
N ARG A 416 8.08 1.24 -2.92
CA ARG A 416 9.48 0.95 -3.27
C ARG A 416 9.73 1.03 -4.77
N CYS A 417 8.67 1.17 -5.56
CA CYS A 417 8.78 1.22 -7.01
C CYS A 417 9.05 2.62 -7.52
N PRO A 418 9.91 2.79 -8.55
CA PRO A 418 10.05 4.08 -9.20
C PRO A 418 8.69 4.62 -9.65
N GLU A 419 8.39 5.88 -9.37
CA GLU A 419 7.11 6.50 -9.74
C GLU A 419 7.00 6.79 -11.25
N GLY A 420 5.78 7.09 -11.71
CA GLY A 420 5.51 7.60 -13.07
C GLY A 420 5.21 6.53 -14.11
N ALA A 421 4.57 6.92 -15.21
CA ALA A 421 4.23 6.03 -16.32
C ALA A 421 5.47 5.60 -17.10
N SER A 422 5.49 4.33 -17.53
CA SER A 422 6.53 3.82 -18.42
C SER A 422 6.36 4.43 -19.81
N SER A 423 7.33 5.22 -20.26
CA SER A 423 7.26 5.95 -21.54
C SER A 423 8.29 5.47 -22.56
N GLY A 424 7.99 5.67 -23.85
CA GLY A 424 8.91 5.38 -24.96
C GLY A 424 9.39 3.93 -24.98
N ARG A 425 10.71 3.74 -24.89
CA ARG A 425 11.39 2.45 -25.00
C ARG A 425 11.11 1.49 -23.83
N ASN A 426 10.69 2.00 -22.67
CA ASN A 426 10.46 1.19 -21.47
C ASN A 426 9.01 0.71 -21.32
N LYS A 427 8.14 1.07 -22.28
CA LYS A 427 6.76 0.59 -22.33
C LYS A 427 6.73 -0.87 -22.78
N LEU A 428 6.04 -1.71 -21.99
CA LEU A 428 5.81 -3.11 -22.32
C LEU A 428 4.69 -3.23 -23.37
N ARG A 429 4.89 -4.09 -24.36
CA ARG A 429 3.87 -4.50 -25.32
C ARG A 429 3.41 -5.90 -24.98
N GLU A 430 2.12 -6.11 -25.00
CA GLU A 430 1.51 -7.41 -24.79
C GLU A 430 1.58 -8.30 -26.03
N PHE A 431 1.79 -9.59 -25.79
CA PHE A 431 1.49 -10.69 -26.70
C PHE A 431 0.53 -11.63 -25.99
N SER A 432 -0.63 -11.88 -26.60
CA SER A 432 -1.54 -12.95 -26.19
C SER A 432 -1.32 -14.19 -27.04
N SER A 433 -1.71 -15.34 -26.49
CA SER A 433 -1.76 -16.61 -27.21
C SER A 433 -2.90 -17.45 -26.63
N PRO A 434 -3.60 -18.26 -27.45
CA PRO A 434 -4.64 -19.17 -26.96
C PRO A 434 -4.13 -20.22 -25.96
N GLY A 435 -2.82 -20.50 -25.93
CA GLY A 435 -2.20 -21.40 -24.96
C GLY A 435 -2.00 -20.80 -23.57
N LEU A 436 -2.09 -19.46 -23.43
CA LEU A 436 -1.98 -18.78 -22.14
C LEU A 436 -3.31 -18.82 -21.37
N SER A 437 -3.20 -19.03 -20.06
CA SER A 437 -4.33 -19.19 -19.15
C SER A 437 -5.20 -17.94 -19.05
N ARG A 438 -6.49 -18.17 -18.88
CA ARG A 438 -7.45 -17.16 -18.43
C ARG A 438 -7.59 -17.18 -16.91
N LEU A 439 -7.85 -16.00 -16.37
CA LEU A 439 -8.08 -15.76 -14.95
C LEU A 439 -9.52 -15.25 -14.79
N ASP A 440 -10.31 -15.86 -13.90
CA ASP A 440 -11.76 -15.63 -13.76
C ASP A 440 -12.17 -15.03 -12.43
N TYR A 441 -11.21 -14.74 -11.55
CA TYR A 441 -11.39 -13.98 -10.31
C TYR A 441 -12.71 -14.22 -9.55
N PRO A 442 -12.97 -15.44 -9.06
CA PRO A 442 -14.22 -15.73 -8.37
C PRO A 442 -14.28 -15.04 -7.01
N PHE A 443 -15.48 -14.58 -6.64
CA PHE A 443 -15.74 -14.05 -5.30
C PHE A 443 -16.01 -15.20 -4.33
N VAL A 444 -15.04 -15.51 -3.47
CA VAL A 444 -15.12 -16.56 -2.45
C VAL A 444 -15.60 -15.96 -1.12
N THR A 445 -16.74 -16.43 -0.63
CA THR A 445 -17.20 -16.08 0.74
C THR A 445 -16.49 -16.98 1.75
N ILE A 446 -15.98 -16.39 2.84
CA ILE A 446 -15.31 -17.12 3.92
C ILE A 446 -16.27 -17.17 5.12
N ASP A 447 -16.79 -18.36 5.40
CA ASP A 447 -17.71 -18.59 6.50
C ASP A 447 -16.95 -19.11 7.73
N TRP A 448 -16.87 -18.27 8.77
CA TRP A 448 -16.26 -18.62 10.06
C TRP A 448 -17.29 -19.24 11.01
N PRO A 449 -17.06 -20.44 11.59
CA PRO A 449 -18.07 -21.16 12.38
C PRO A 449 -18.69 -20.41 13.57
N LYS A 450 -18.00 -19.38 14.10
CA LYS A 450 -18.42 -18.61 15.30
C LYS A 450 -18.74 -17.13 15.04
N GLU A 451 -18.60 -16.66 13.79
CA GLU A 451 -18.77 -15.23 13.46
C GLU A 451 -19.85 -15.01 12.38
N ARG A 452 -20.63 -16.03 12.07
CA ARG A 452 -21.70 -15.96 11.08
C ARG A 452 -22.82 -15.05 11.57
N SER A 453 -22.99 -13.90 10.91
CA SER A 453 -24.18 -13.05 11.06
C SER A 453 -24.91 -12.91 9.71
N GLY A 454 -26.24 -12.83 9.76
CA GLY A 454 -27.05 -12.61 8.55
C GLY A 454 -26.74 -11.27 7.87
N GLU A 455 -26.39 -10.26 8.67
CA GLU A 455 -26.00 -8.93 8.19
C GLU A 455 -24.69 -8.94 7.40
N ARG A 456 -23.66 -9.65 7.90
CA ARG A 456 -22.39 -9.82 7.17
C ARG A 456 -22.61 -10.54 5.84
N ALA A 457 -23.36 -11.65 5.85
CA ALA A 457 -23.67 -12.40 4.64
C ALA A 457 -24.42 -11.53 3.60
N ALA A 458 -25.41 -10.74 4.04
CA ALA A 458 -26.14 -9.83 3.16
C ALA A 458 -25.25 -8.72 2.59
N GLY A 459 -24.36 -8.14 3.41
CA GLY A 459 -23.38 -7.14 2.97
C GLY A 459 -22.43 -7.68 1.90
N LEU A 460 -21.93 -8.91 2.09
CA LEU A 460 -21.09 -9.59 1.11
C LEU A 460 -21.83 -9.93 -0.18
N ASP A 461 -23.09 -10.38 -0.09
CA ASP A 461 -23.91 -10.67 -1.27
C ASP A 461 -24.20 -9.40 -2.10
N LEU A 462 -24.41 -8.26 -1.43
CA LEU A 462 -24.55 -6.96 -2.10
C LEU A 462 -23.26 -6.51 -2.78
N LEU A 463 -22.10 -6.68 -2.12
CA LEU A 463 -20.81 -6.36 -2.70
C LEU A 463 -20.52 -7.25 -3.91
N ARG A 464 -20.74 -8.57 -3.78
CA ARG A 464 -20.58 -9.55 -4.85
C ARG A 464 -21.46 -9.23 -6.07
N GLY A 465 -22.73 -8.92 -5.83
CA GLY A 465 -23.66 -8.50 -6.89
C GLY A 465 -23.21 -7.22 -7.59
N TRP A 466 -22.71 -6.24 -6.83
CA TRP A 466 -22.13 -5.03 -7.38
C TRP A 466 -20.92 -5.32 -8.27
N LEU A 467 -19.92 -6.07 -7.77
CA LEU A 467 -18.71 -6.39 -8.51
C LEU A 467 -18.97 -7.24 -9.76
N THR A 468 -20.03 -8.06 -9.77
CA THR A 468 -20.44 -8.79 -10.99
C THR A 468 -20.93 -7.84 -12.08
N THR A 469 -21.62 -6.75 -11.70
CA THR A 469 -22.13 -5.71 -12.63
C THR A 469 -21.12 -4.61 -12.92
N HIS A 470 -20.09 -4.48 -12.09
CA HIS A 470 -18.98 -3.53 -12.21
C HIS A 470 -17.67 -4.29 -12.04
N PRO A 471 -17.25 -5.05 -13.07
CA PRO A 471 -16.07 -5.91 -12.98
C PRO A 471 -14.82 -5.12 -12.57
N LEU A 472 -13.91 -5.78 -11.85
CA LEU A 472 -12.69 -5.14 -11.33
C LEU A 472 -11.80 -4.56 -12.43
N PHE A 473 -11.81 -5.19 -13.61
CA PHE A 473 -10.99 -4.81 -14.75
C PHE A 473 -11.91 -4.46 -15.93
N GLY A 474 -11.51 -3.47 -16.73
CA GLY A 474 -12.29 -3.04 -17.89
C GLY A 474 -12.35 -4.09 -19.01
N ASP A 475 -13.21 -3.84 -20.01
CA ASP A 475 -13.51 -4.75 -21.13
C ASP A 475 -12.28 -5.22 -21.94
N GLY A 476 -11.14 -4.54 -21.82
CA GLY A 476 -9.87 -4.94 -22.45
C GLY A 476 -9.13 -6.08 -21.75
N ALA A 477 -9.34 -6.28 -20.44
CA ALA A 477 -8.80 -7.41 -19.68
C ALA A 477 -9.61 -8.69 -19.93
N GLY A 478 -10.94 -8.55 -19.98
CA GLY A 478 -11.87 -9.62 -20.31
C GLY A 478 -12.17 -9.76 -21.80
N GLY A 479 -11.24 -9.36 -22.68
CA GLY A 479 -11.44 -9.37 -24.14
C GLY A 479 -12.11 -10.66 -24.63
N ARG A 480 -13.00 -10.52 -25.63
CA ARG A 480 -13.79 -11.59 -26.25
C ARG A 480 -12.98 -12.89 -26.27
N PRO A 481 -13.48 -14.01 -25.70
CA PRO A 481 -12.68 -15.21 -25.48
C PRO A 481 -11.92 -15.55 -26.74
N GLU A 482 -10.59 -15.42 -26.70
CA GLU A 482 -9.73 -16.01 -27.71
C GLU A 482 -10.07 -17.50 -27.66
N THR A 483 -10.68 -18.01 -28.73
CA THR A 483 -11.13 -19.40 -28.85
C THR A 483 -9.95 -20.31 -28.53
N GLY A 484 -9.95 -20.92 -27.32
CA GLY A 484 -8.90 -21.84 -26.87
C GLY A 484 -8.39 -21.60 -25.45
N ALA A 485 -8.36 -20.35 -24.96
CA ALA A 485 -7.76 -20.07 -23.65
C ALA A 485 -8.69 -20.53 -22.50
N ALA A 486 -8.23 -21.51 -21.72
CA ALA A 486 -8.99 -22.11 -20.62
C ALA A 486 -8.60 -21.51 -19.26
N VAL A 487 -9.54 -21.56 -18.31
CA VAL A 487 -9.22 -21.39 -16.89
C VAL A 487 -8.65 -22.73 -16.41
N ARG A 488 -7.45 -22.72 -15.82
CA ARG A 488 -6.82 -23.93 -15.27
C ARG A 488 -7.62 -24.43 -14.08
N GLY A 489 -7.95 -25.71 -14.11
CA GLY A 489 -8.67 -26.37 -13.01
C GLY A 489 -7.74 -26.75 -11.87
N LEU A 490 -8.33 -27.28 -10.79
CA LEU A 490 -7.61 -27.84 -9.64
C LEU A 490 -6.48 -28.79 -10.06
N LYS A 491 -6.80 -29.76 -10.94
CA LYS A 491 -5.86 -30.78 -11.38
C LYS A 491 -4.65 -30.15 -12.09
N ASP A 492 -4.89 -29.27 -13.04
CA ASP A 492 -3.82 -28.64 -13.83
C ASP A 492 -2.85 -27.85 -12.95
N LEU A 493 -3.39 -27.09 -11.99
CA LEU A 493 -2.56 -26.29 -11.07
C LEU A 493 -1.80 -27.17 -10.07
N ARG A 494 -2.40 -28.26 -9.60
CA ARG A 494 -1.75 -29.22 -8.70
C ARG A 494 -0.63 -29.98 -9.40
N ASP A 495 -0.88 -30.48 -10.60
CA ASP A 495 0.10 -31.20 -11.40
C ASP A 495 1.29 -30.26 -11.70
N ALA A 496 1.01 -29.03 -12.14
CA ALA A 496 2.04 -28.01 -12.37
C ALA A 496 2.83 -27.65 -11.09
N GLN A 497 2.16 -27.57 -9.93
CA GLN A 497 2.82 -27.29 -8.66
C GLN A 497 3.79 -28.42 -8.26
N ASN A 498 3.35 -29.67 -8.37
CA ASN A 498 4.16 -30.83 -8.03
C ASN A 498 5.35 -30.97 -8.98
N GLU A 499 5.09 -30.91 -10.29
CA GLU A 499 6.13 -30.99 -11.32
C GLU A 499 7.15 -29.86 -11.17
N PHE A 500 6.69 -28.63 -10.93
CA PHE A 500 7.59 -27.52 -10.64
C PHE A 500 8.46 -27.77 -9.40
N PHE A 501 7.90 -28.28 -8.30
CA PHE A 501 8.68 -28.62 -7.11
C PHE A 501 9.71 -29.73 -7.36
N ASP A 502 9.39 -30.68 -8.24
CA ASP A 502 10.30 -31.75 -8.63
C ASP A 502 11.47 -31.23 -9.48
N LEU A 503 11.22 -30.23 -10.34
CA LEU A 503 12.21 -29.56 -11.20
C LEU A 503 13.08 -28.51 -10.46
N LEU A 504 12.73 -28.14 -9.23
CA LEU A 504 13.55 -27.22 -8.45
C LEU A 504 14.84 -27.90 -7.94
N PRO A 505 16.02 -27.27 -8.13
CA PRO A 505 17.25 -27.72 -7.53
C PRO A 505 17.08 -27.82 -6.03
N ARG A 506 17.50 -28.96 -5.49
CA ARG A 506 17.58 -29.16 -4.05
C ARG A 506 18.51 -28.11 -3.45
N VAL A 507 18.02 -27.42 -2.43
CA VAL A 507 18.85 -26.59 -1.57
C VAL A 507 19.40 -27.45 -0.45
N ASP A 508 20.70 -27.68 -0.45
CA ASP A 508 21.42 -28.30 0.66
C ASP A 508 22.30 -27.26 1.36
N ALA A 509 21.81 -26.72 2.48
CA ALA A 509 22.42 -25.56 3.13
C ALA A 509 22.60 -25.69 4.65
N GLU A 510 23.76 -25.25 5.13
CA GLU A 510 24.04 -24.97 6.53
C GLU A 510 23.79 -23.47 6.79
N ILE A 511 22.81 -23.15 7.64
CA ILE A 511 22.51 -21.79 8.07
C ILE A 511 23.28 -21.52 9.36
N ALA A 512 24.30 -20.67 9.29
CA ALA A 512 25.06 -20.17 10.43
C ALA A 512 24.48 -18.83 10.90
N LEU A 513 23.80 -18.85 12.05
CA LEU A 513 23.21 -17.68 12.69
C LEU A 513 24.18 -17.03 13.68
N ASP A 514 24.49 -15.76 13.46
CA ASP A 514 25.20 -14.94 14.42
C ASP A 514 24.31 -14.70 15.63
N VAL A 515 24.78 -15.10 16.80
CA VAL A 515 24.09 -14.87 18.08
C VAL A 515 24.94 -13.98 18.99
N SER A 516 25.75 -13.08 18.44
CA SER A 516 26.48 -12.09 19.20
C SER A 516 25.57 -11.17 20.04
N GLY A 517 26.18 -10.42 20.97
CA GLY A 517 25.46 -9.43 21.77
C GLY A 517 24.83 -8.30 20.93
N SER A 518 25.43 -7.92 19.79
CA SER A 518 24.92 -6.85 18.94
C SER A 518 23.62 -7.25 18.23
N MET A 519 23.50 -8.51 17.82
CA MET A 519 22.28 -9.12 17.28
C MET A 519 21.08 -9.08 18.25
N ALA A 520 21.35 -9.05 19.56
CA ALA A 520 20.35 -8.99 20.63
C ALA A 520 20.15 -7.58 21.24
N ALA A 521 20.87 -6.56 20.78
CA ALA A 521 20.85 -5.25 21.41
C ALA A 521 19.51 -4.50 21.19
N PRO A 522 18.88 -3.95 22.24
CA PRO A 522 17.72 -3.06 22.10
C PRO A 522 18.14 -1.68 21.54
N PRO A 523 17.22 -0.91 20.92
CA PRO A 523 15.76 -1.09 20.87
C PRO A 523 15.25 -1.90 19.67
N ARG A 524 16.11 -2.33 18.74
CA ARG A 524 15.73 -3.06 17.51
C ARG A 524 16.56 -4.34 17.40
N SER A 525 16.27 -5.33 18.24
CA SER A 525 16.94 -6.62 18.16
C SER A 525 16.72 -7.25 16.78
N LEU A 526 17.82 -7.46 16.06
CA LEU A 526 17.80 -8.08 14.73
C LEU A 526 17.42 -9.55 14.82
N LEU A 527 17.75 -10.24 15.93
CA LEU A 527 17.25 -11.58 16.22
C LEU A 527 15.73 -11.61 16.34
N VAL A 528 15.09 -10.65 17.01
CA VAL A 528 13.62 -10.62 17.10
C VAL A 528 13.02 -10.48 15.70
N ARG A 529 13.53 -9.56 14.87
CA ARG A 529 13.06 -9.41 13.48
C ARG A 529 13.27 -10.69 12.67
N LEU A 530 14.39 -11.39 12.85
CA LEU A 530 14.67 -12.65 12.18
C LEU A 530 13.69 -13.73 12.61
N ARG A 531 13.42 -13.86 13.91
CA ARG A 531 12.44 -14.81 14.44
C ARG A 531 11.04 -14.57 13.90
N GLU A 532 10.68 -13.30 13.69
CA GLU A 532 9.40 -12.93 13.10
C GLU A 532 9.32 -13.25 11.59
N ALA A 533 10.43 -13.08 10.86
CA ALA A 533 10.47 -13.25 9.41
C ALA A 533 10.80 -14.68 8.92
N PHE A 534 11.60 -15.43 9.66
CA PHE A 534 12.06 -16.78 9.30
C PHE A 534 10.92 -17.78 9.01
N PRO A 535 9.82 -17.81 9.79
CA PRO A 535 8.70 -18.70 9.50
C PRO A 535 8.03 -18.45 8.13
N ASP A 536 8.13 -17.22 7.59
CA ASP A 536 7.51 -16.84 6.32
C ASP A 536 8.33 -17.29 5.10
N VAL A 537 9.44 -17.99 5.35
CA VAL A 537 10.30 -18.62 4.34
C VAL A 537 9.82 -20.02 3.95
N LYS A 538 9.05 -20.69 4.83
CA LYS A 538 8.53 -22.04 4.61
C LYS A 538 7.89 -22.26 3.22
N PRO A 539 7.12 -21.32 2.64
CA PRO A 539 6.51 -21.52 1.32
C PRO A 539 7.50 -21.76 0.18
N VAL A 540 8.73 -21.22 0.28
CA VAL A 540 9.78 -21.36 -0.76
C VAL A 540 10.73 -22.53 -0.53
N ILE A 541 10.51 -23.31 0.54
CA ILE A 541 11.27 -24.54 0.83
C ILE A 541 10.56 -25.72 0.20
N THR A 542 11.24 -26.57 -0.55
CA THR A 542 10.67 -27.78 -1.18
C THR A 542 10.87 -29.02 -0.30
N PRO A 543 10.07 -30.09 -0.47
CA PRO A 543 10.27 -31.35 0.26
C PRO A 543 11.65 -31.98 0.05
N ARG A 544 12.36 -31.62 -1.03
CA ARG A 544 13.70 -32.12 -1.35
C ARG A 544 14.80 -31.35 -0.64
N ASP A 545 14.51 -30.16 -0.12
CA ASP A 545 15.51 -29.31 0.53
C ASP A 545 15.98 -29.91 1.86
N ASP A 546 17.22 -29.60 2.20
CA ASP A 546 17.89 -30.06 3.41
C ASP A 546 18.60 -28.88 4.06
N LEU A 547 18.05 -28.43 5.18
CA LEU A 547 18.53 -27.26 5.90
C LEU A 547 19.02 -27.68 7.28
N THR A 548 20.23 -27.25 7.64
CA THR A 548 20.78 -27.40 8.98
C THR A 548 20.97 -26.01 9.60
N LEU A 549 20.81 -25.88 10.91
CA LEU A 549 20.99 -24.60 11.59
C LEU A 549 22.06 -24.71 12.67
N SER A 550 23.09 -23.88 12.54
CA SER A 550 24.08 -23.61 13.56
C SER A 550 23.99 -22.18 14.07
N SER A 551 24.49 -21.97 15.28
CA SER A 551 24.73 -20.65 15.85
C SER A 551 26.23 -20.45 16.04
N PHE A 552 26.69 -19.21 15.92
CA PHE A 552 28.07 -18.88 16.20
C PHE A 552 28.21 -17.58 16.98
N SER A 553 29.18 -17.53 17.88
CA SER A 553 29.61 -16.34 18.61
C SER A 553 30.96 -16.55 19.29
N ARG A 554 31.55 -15.48 19.85
CA ARG A 554 32.81 -15.54 20.58
C ARG A 554 32.55 -15.62 22.09
N VAL A 555 33.01 -16.69 22.72
CA VAL A 555 32.87 -16.93 24.16
C VAL A 555 34.24 -17.26 24.74
N GLY A 556 34.72 -16.44 25.68
CA GLY A 556 36.04 -16.60 26.29
C GLY A 556 37.19 -16.46 25.28
N GLY A 557 37.06 -15.52 24.34
CA GLY A 557 38.08 -15.24 23.30
C GLY A 557 38.17 -16.28 22.17
N LYS A 558 37.36 -17.35 22.21
CA LYS A 558 37.31 -18.37 21.17
C LYS A 558 35.97 -18.34 20.44
N THR A 559 36.01 -18.47 19.13
CA THR A 559 34.83 -18.69 18.30
C THR A 559 34.25 -20.06 18.62
N ARG A 560 32.96 -20.08 18.96
CA ARG A 560 32.20 -21.31 19.20
C ARG A 560 31.10 -21.40 18.16
N VAL A 561 31.01 -22.56 17.52
CA VAL A 561 29.89 -22.91 16.66
C VAL A 561 29.10 -24.01 17.37
N ARG A 562 27.79 -23.87 17.46
CA ARG A 562 26.89 -24.86 18.08
C ARG A 562 25.78 -25.16 17.11
N GLU A 563 25.68 -26.42 16.71
CA GLU A 563 24.53 -26.93 15.98
C GLU A 563 23.29 -26.78 16.86
N LEU A 564 22.29 -26.09 16.32
CA LEU A 564 21.00 -25.88 16.98
C LEU A 564 19.99 -26.93 16.51
N GLN A 565 20.02 -27.24 15.22
CA GLN A 565 19.12 -28.20 14.61
C GLN A 565 19.90 -29.00 13.55
N PRO A 566 19.80 -30.34 13.55
CA PRO A 566 20.32 -31.16 12.46
C PRO A 566 19.58 -30.86 11.15
N SER A 567 19.99 -31.51 10.07
CA SER A 567 19.29 -31.56 8.80
C SER A 567 17.78 -31.75 8.98
N VAL A 568 16.99 -30.85 8.43
CA VAL A 568 15.53 -30.93 8.37
C VAL A 568 15.02 -30.81 6.93
N SER A 569 13.95 -31.55 6.67
CA SER A 569 13.10 -31.45 5.48
C SER A 569 12.08 -30.30 5.60
N ARG A 570 11.30 -30.04 4.53
CA ARG A 570 10.19 -29.07 4.56
C ARG A 570 9.16 -29.41 5.64
N GLU A 571 8.86 -30.68 5.82
CA GLU A 571 7.89 -31.19 6.80
C GLU A 571 8.35 -30.90 8.24
N GLU A 572 9.66 -30.84 8.46
CA GLU A 572 10.32 -30.61 9.75
C GLU A 572 10.80 -29.15 9.92
N PHE A 573 10.52 -28.26 8.95
CA PHE A 573 10.95 -26.86 8.98
C PHE A 573 10.46 -26.09 10.22
N ASP A 574 9.36 -26.55 10.80
CA ASP A 574 8.82 -26.00 12.04
C ASP A 574 9.78 -26.21 13.23
N GLU A 575 10.55 -27.30 13.27
CA GLU A 575 11.57 -27.54 14.29
C GLU A 575 12.77 -26.59 14.11
N LEU A 576 13.17 -26.32 12.86
CA LEU A 576 14.17 -25.30 12.54
C LEU A 576 13.74 -23.92 13.03
N THR A 577 12.46 -23.60 12.80
CA THR A 577 11.86 -22.33 13.21
C THR A 577 11.84 -22.19 14.73
N LYS A 578 11.46 -23.25 15.48
CA LYS A 578 11.56 -23.27 16.95
C LYS A 578 12.99 -23.00 17.43
N SER A 579 13.98 -23.59 16.75
CA SER A 579 15.40 -23.41 17.08
C SER A 579 15.89 -21.97 16.84
N VAL A 580 15.45 -21.30 15.76
CA VAL A 580 15.71 -19.87 15.54
C VAL A 580 15.06 -19.01 16.63
N ILE A 581 13.81 -19.31 17.00
CA ILE A 581 13.07 -18.60 18.06
C ILE A 581 13.75 -18.76 19.42
N GLY A 582 14.25 -19.95 19.73
CA GLY A 582 15.00 -20.23 20.96
C GLY A 582 16.42 -19.65 20.99
N ALA A 583 16.96 -19.17 19.87
CA ALA A 583 18.36 -18.71 19.79
C ALA A 583 18.56 -17.40 20.56
N THR A 584 19.18 -17.43 21.73
CA THR A 584 19.47 -16.23 22.53
C THR A 584 20.84 -15.62 22.19
N GLY A 585 20.92 -14.28 22.10
CA GLY A 585 22.20 -13.59 21.95
C GLY A 585 23.13 -13.83 23.15
N ARG A 586 24.34 -14.32 22.89
CA ARG A 586 25.39 -14.61 23.87
C ARG A 586 26.78 -14.41 23.26
N GLY A 587 27.66 -13.76 24.02
CA GLY A 587 29.06 -13.57 23.64
C GLY A 587 29.28 -12.33 22.78
N SER A 588 30.51 -12.12 22.34
CA SER A 588 30.88 -11.05 21.41
C SER A 588 30.91 -11.56 19.97
N ASP A 589 31.07 -10.65 19.01
CA ASP A 589 31.16 -10.99 17.59
C ASP A 589 32.30 -11.96 17.33
N ALA A 590 32.10 -12.90 16.42
CA ALA A 590 33.12 -13.85 16.01
C ALA A 590 33.55 -13.62 14.54
N PRO A 591 34.81 -13.92 14.18
CA PRO A 591 35.23 -13.86 12.78
C PRO A 591 34.52 -14.94 11.99
N VAL A 592 34.03 -14.58 10.80
CA VAL A 592 33.33 -15.50 9.90
C VAL A 592 34.28 -16.60 9.41
N SER A 593 35.56 -16.27 9.18
CA SER A 593 36.59 -17.27 8.86
C SER A 593 36.75 -18.37 9.93
N ASP A 594 36.78 -18.01 11.20
CA ASP A 594 36.86 -18.98 12.29
C ASP A 594 35.63 -19.89 12.29
N MET A 595 34.44 -19.32 12.08
CA MET A 595 33.19 -20.08 11.99
C MET A 595 33.22 -21.06 10.82
N ILE A 596 33.64 -20.61 9.62
CA ILE A 596 33.78 -21.47 8.43
C ILE A 596 34.69 -22.66 8.72
N MET A 597 35.85 -22.44 9.34
CA MET A 597 36.79 -23.53 9.64
C MET A 597 36.25 -24.51 10.68
N ASN A 598 35.49 -24.03 11.66
CA ASN A 598 34.84 -24.91 12.65
C ASN A 598 33.73 -25.76 12.03
N LEU A 599 32.99 -25.22 11.07
CA LEU A 599 31.96 -25.97 10.33
C LEU A 599 32.57 -26.95 9.32
N ASN A 600 33.68 -26.58 8.68
CA ASN A 600 34.36 -27.41 7.68
C ASN A 600 34.76 -28.80 8.20
N GLY A 601 34.93 -28.96 9.52
CA GLY A 601 35.28 -30.24 10.16
C GLY A 601 34.11 -31.08 10.68
N ARG A 602 32.86 -30.60 10.59
CA ARG A 602 31.67 -31.29 11.15
C ARG A 602 30.92 -32.21 10.19
N ALA A 603 31.26 -32.20 8.91
CA ALA A 603 30.36 -32.72 7.89
C ALA A 603 30.43 -34.25 7.70
N GLY A 604 29.29 -34.91 7.98
CA GLY A 604 28.98 -36.26 7.49
C GLY A 604 28.49 -36.29 6.03
N SER A 605 28.37 -35.13 5.36
CA SER A 605 27.98 -35.03 3.95
C SER A 605 28.99 -34.17 3.15
N PRO A 606 29.36 -34.57 1.92
CA PRO A 606 30.27 -33.79 1.09
C PRO A 606 29.59 -32.51 0.55
N GLY A 607 30.21 -31.35 0.79
CA GLY A 607 29.96 -30.09 0.06
C GLY A 607 28.54 -29.49 0.21
N ARG A 608 28.33 -28.63 1.21
CA ARG A 608 27.06 -27.88 1.40
C ARG A 608 27.23 -26.38 1.15
N ALA A 609 26.15 -25.71 0.74
CA ALA A 609 26.11 -24.25 0.73
C ALA A 609 26.10 -23.73 2.18
N LEU A 610 26.85 -22.68 2.46
CA LEU A 610 26.89 -22.02 3.77
C LEU A 610 26.15 -20.68 3.66
N VAL A 611 25.12 -20.51 4.48
CA VAL A 611 24.37 -19.26 4.63
C VAL A 611 24.76 -18.62 5.95
N VAL A 612 25.28 -17.39 5.92
CA VAL A 612 25.66 -16.66 7.14
C VAL A 612 24.67 -15.53 7.39
N VAL A 613 23.97 -15.59 8.51
CA VAL A 613 23.03 -14.54 8.94
C VAL A 613 23.68 -13.73 10.04
N THR A 614 23.94 -12.44 9.81
CA THR A 614 24.72 -11.57 10.73
C THR A 614 24.29 -10.11 10.59
N ASP A 615 24.56 -9.26 11.59
CA ASP A 615 24.23 -7.82 11.60
C ASP A 615 25.19 -6.93 10.80
N GLY A 616 26.03 -7.55 9.97
CA GLY A 616 26.99 -6.90 9.08
C GLY A 616 28.42 -6.89 9.64
N GLY A 617 29.36 -6.31 8.89
CA GLY A 617 30.79 -6.40 9.25
C GLY A 617 31.38 -7.82 9.05
N VAL A 618 30.77 -8.61 8.17
CA VAL A 618 31.15 -10.00 7.81
C VAL A 618 32.64 -10.14 7.51
N PHE A 619 33.26 -9.08 6.99
CA PHE A 619 34.67 -9.02 6.59
C PHE A 619 35.54 -8.18 7.53
N ASP A 620 34.98 -7.61 8.60
CA ASP A 620 35.62 -6.57 9.42
C ASP A 620 36.24 -7.13 10.69
N ASN A 621 35.70 -8.24 11.19
CA ASN A 621 36.13 -8.90 12.42
C ASN A 621 37.19 -10.00 12.18
N GLU A 622 37.79 -10.01 10.99
CA GLU A 622 38.82 -10.96 10.59
C GLU A 622 40.14 -10.72 11.34
N ARG A 623 40.86 -11.81 11.64
CA ARG A 623 42.19 -11.70 12.28
C ARG A 623 43.18 -11.05 11.32
N PRO A 624 44.20 -10.32 11.83
CA PRO A 624 45.27 -9.79 10.98
C PRO A 624 45.89 -10.89 10.13
N GLY A 625 45.87 -10.72 8.82
CA GLY A 625 46.42 -11.71 7.90
C GLY A 625 45.52 -12.91 7.63
N GLU A 626 44.26 -12.94 8.06
CA GLU A 626 43.22 -13.86 7.57
C GLU A 626 42.22 -13.14 6.66
N SER A 627 41.49 -13.91 5.85
CA SER A 627 40.36 -13.38 5.09
C SER A 627 39.37 -14.49 4.77
N VAL A 628 38.07 -14.16 4.74
CA VAL A 628 37.00 -15.09 4.36
C VAL A 628 37.33 -15.82 3.05
N GLY A 629 37.81 -15.11 2.02
CA GLY A 629 38.19 -15.72 0.74
C GLY A 629 39.29 -16.78 0.84
N ARG A 630 40.35 -16.55 1.63
CA ARG A 630 41.42 -17.55 1.84
C ARG A 630 40.96 -18.73 2.68
N THR A 631 40.02 -18.49 3.58
CA THR A 631 39.42 -19.55 4.39
C THR A 631 38.48 -20.42 3.56
N LEU A 632 37.64 -19.83 2.72
CA LEU A 632 36.79 -20.57 1.77
C LEU A 632 37.62 -21.45 0.82
N ALA A 633 38.77 -20.96 0.35
CA ALA A 633 39.66 -21.75 -0.50
C ALA A 633 40.21 -23.02 0.21
N ARG A 634 40.29 -23.00 1.55
CA ARG A 634 40.75 -24.13 2.38
C ARG A 634 39.60 -25.00 2.89
N ALA A 635 38.38 -24.48 2.92
CA ALA A 635 37.21 -25.18 3.40
C ALA A 635 36.67 -26.13 2.32
N SER A 636 37.13 -27.38 2.29
CA SER A 636 36.74 -28.40 1.32
C SER A 636 35.25 -28.75 1.34
N HIS A 637 34.58 -28.64 2.49
CA HIS A 637 33.19 -29.06 2.69
C HIS A 637 32.15 -27.95 2.48
N VAL A 638 32.58 -26.71 2.28
CA VAL A 638 31.70 -25.61 1.87
C VAL A 638 31.72 -25.58 0.34
N THR A 639 30.58 -25.58 -0.36
CA THR A 639 30.55 -25.38 -1.82
C THR A 639 30.48 -23.90 -2.15
N ASP A 640 29.59 -23.21 -1.44
CA ASP A 640 29.18 -21.85 -1.72
C ASP A 640 28.99 -21.07 -0.41
N LEU A 641 29.22 -19.76 -0.43
CA LEU A 641 28.96 -18.86 0.69
C LEU A 641 27.96 -17.79 0.25
N TYR A 642 26.86 -17.74 0.98
CA TYR A 642 25.83 -16.72 0.92
C TYR A 642 25.78 -15.96 2.24
N VAL A 643 25.57 -14.66 2.17
CA VAL A 643 25.51 -13.80 3.36
C VAL A 643 24.18 -13.07 3.38
N LEU A 644 23.50 -13.09 4.52
CA LEU A 644 22.34 -12.26 4.82
C LEU A 644 22.76 -11.24 5.87
N ALA A 645 22.94 -9.99 5.43
CA ALA A 645 23.32 -8.88 6.29
C ALA A 645 22.07 -8.19 6.85
N LEU A 646 21.93 -8.18 8.17
CA LEU A 646 20.83 -7.57 8.90
C LEU A 646 21.23 -6.15 9.33
N GLY A 647 20.44 -5.13 8.98
CA GLY A 647 20.68 -3.75 9.42
C GLY A 647 21.67 -2.95 8.55
N ASP A 648 22.15 -1.82 9.08
CA ASP A 648 22.76 -0.74 8.28
C ASP A 648 24.25 -0.93 7.99
N ASN A 649 24.90 -1.95 8.59
CA ASN A 649 26.32 -2.23 8.37
C ASN A 649 26.58 -2.94 7.03
N GLY A 650 25.51 -3.36 6.33
CA GLY A 650 25.48 -3.73 4.92
C GLY A 650 26.44 -4.83 4.44
N CYS A 651 26.43 -5.02 3.13
CA CYS A 651 27.36 -5.84 2.35
C CYS A 651 28.59 -5.02 1.90
N ASP A 652 28.82 -3.85 2.50
CA ASP A 652 29.46 -2.68 1.90
C ASP A 652 31.00 -2.74 1.76
N ARG A 653 31.61 -3.92 1.85
CA ARG A 653 33.05 -4.12 1.59
C ARG A 653 33.28 -5.19 0.54
N SER A 654 34.26 -4.90 -0.34
CA SER A 654 34.64 -5.73 -1.50
C SER A 654 34.65 -7.22 -1.14
N PRO A 655 33.62 -7.98 -1.52
CA PRO A 655 33.60 -9.40 -1.22
C PRO A 655 34.74 -10.11 -1.96
N PRO A 656 35.08 -11.35 -1.57
CA PRO A 656 36.07 -12.15 -2.29
C PRO A 656 35.68 -12.22 -3.78
N ARG A 657 36.47 -11.59 -4.66
CA ARG A 657 36.15 -11.50 -6.10
C ARG A 657 36.21 -12.85 -6.85
N ARG A 658 36.68 -13.92 -6.20
CA ARG A 658 36.85 -15.26 -6.76
C ARG A 658 36.69 -16.33 -5.69
N GLY A 659 36.21 -17.50 -6.08
CA GLY A 659 36.08 -18.69 -5.22
C GLY A 659 34.63 -19.00 -4.90
N LYS A 660 34.39 -19.55 -3.71
CA LYS A 660 33.11 -20.08 -3.25
C LYS A 660 32.09 -19.01 -2.82
N TYR A 661 32.49 -17.73 -2.77
CA TYR A 661 31.55 -16.65 -2.40
C TYR A 661 30.59 -16.38 -3.56
N ARG A 662 29.28 -16.35 -3.28
CA ARG A 662 28.23 -16.15 -4.29
C ARG A 662 27.53 -14.81 -4.15
N ALA A 663 26.92 -14.55 -2.99
CA ALA A 663 26.09 -13.37 -2.81
C ALA A 663 26.10 -12.84 -1.38
N CYS A 664 25.79 -11.54 -1.26
CA CYS A 664 25.40 -10.92 0.00
C CYS A 664 24.10 -10.17 -0.24
N VAL A 665 23.09 -10.48 0.56
CA VAL A 665 21.75 -9.92 0.49
C VAL A 665 21.55 -9.06 1.73
N GLU A 666 21.22 -7.80 1.54
CA GLU A 666 20.86 -6.89 2.62
C GLU A 666 19.36 -6.99 2.89
N THR A 667 18.95 -7.02 4.16
CA THR A 667 17.52 -7.11 4.49
C THR A 667 16.72 -5.86 4.14
N GLY A 668 17.38 -4.71 4.00
CA GLY A 668 16.70 -3.43 3.86
C GLY A 668 15.60 -3.23 4.89
N THR A 669 14.42 -2.80 4.43
CA THR A 669 13.22 -2.64 5.26
C THR A 669 12.43 -3.94 5.44
N ASP A 670 12.68 -4.97 4.62
CA ASP A 670 11.84 -6.17 4.51
C ASP A 670 12.70 -7.45 4.56
N MET A 671 12.80 -8.01 5.77
CA MET A 671 13.63 -9.19 6.03
C MET A 671 13.07 -10.47 5.39
N GLN A 672 11.75 -10.57 5.23
CA GLN A 672 11.10 -11.74 4.62
C GLN A 672 11.51 -11.85 3.16
N GLN A 673 11.43 -10.72 2.43
CA GLN A 673 11.82 -10.66 1.02
C GLN A 673 13.30 -11.02 0.82
N ALA A 674 14.19 -10.54 1.71
CA ALA A 674 15.61 -10.84 1.62
C ALA A 674 15.92 -12.34 1.86
N LEU A 675 15.24 -12.98 2.81
CA LEU A 675 15.37 -14.42 3.04
C LEU A 675 14.88 -15.25 1.85
N ARG A 676 13.74 -14.89 1.27
CA ARG A 676 13.19 -15.56 0.07
C ARG A 676 14.10 -15.37 -1.14
N HIS A 677 14.63 -14.17 -1.33
CA HIS A 677 15.60 -13.88 -2.39
C HIS A 677 16.89 -14.69 -2.23
N LEU A 678 17.36 -14.88 -1.00
CA LEU A 678 18.55 -15.68 -0.70
C LEU A 678 18.36 -17.14 -1.13
N ILE A 679 17.26 -17.78 -0.76
CA ILE A 679 16.96 -19.17 -1.14
C ILE A 679 16.83 -19.33 -2.65
N SER A 680 16.14 -18.37 -3.28
CA SER A 680 15.99 -18.37 -4.73
C SER A 680 17.34 -18.22 -5.44
N SER A 681 18.25 -17.42 -4.87
CA SER A 681 19.62 -17.27 -5.37
C SER A 681 20.45 -18.54 -5.22
N MET A 682 20.21 -19.33 -4.17
CA MET A 682 20.84 -20.65 -4.02
C MET A 682 20.40 -21.61 -5.12
N ARG A 683 19.10 -21.64 -5.45
CA ARG A 683 18.57 -22.46 -6.55
C ARG A 683 19.12 -22.02 -7.91
N GLY A 684 19.21 -20.71 -8.15
CA GLY A 684 19.70 -20.17 -9.42
C GLY A 684 21.18 -20.46 -9.72
N GLU A 685 22.04 -20.51 -8.70
CA GLU A 685 23.49 -20.80 -8.88
C GLU A 685 23.80 -22.30 -8.93
N ALA A 686 23.01 -23.17 -8.28
CA ALA A 686 23.19 -24.63 -8.38
C ALA A 686 23.06 -25.16 -9.83
N ARG A 687 22.48 -24.35 -10.72
CA ARG A 687 22.25 -24.61 -12.15
C ARG A 687 23.37 -24.09 -13.07
N ARG A 688 24.47 -23.52 -12.53
CA ARG A 688 25.63 -23.04 -13.28
C ARG A 688 26.84 -23.94 -13.11
#